data_AF-C0GG30-F1
#
_entry.id   AF-C0GG30-F1
#
_cell.length_a   1.000
_cell.length_b   1.000
_cell.length_c   1.000
_cell.angle_alpha   90.00
_cell.angle_beta   90.00
_cell.angle_gamma   90.00
#
_symmetry.space_group_name_H-M   'P 1'
#
loop_
_entity.id
_entity.type
_entity.pdbx_description
1 polymer ?
#
loop_
_entity_poly.entity_id
_entity_poly.type
_entity_poly.pdbx_seq_one_letter_code
_entity_poly.pdbx_strand_id
1 'polypeptide(L)'
;MENLHWGCRALGTQVRRLIVGLVVFVVVVAMLAIAEAGGTFSEHTPADGATVNISNPRVSVYITGGSSRLEESSAVGTLNGEPVAVEFLHKGRWESDSCGSWYVVEDYTQGTASFSTFGLENGTYDVEISVMDRAGTTFTEQWSFTVETQVRFINQLPSSGSTRMDAQPRISVRAADGTKDADNVRMFVNDDEVVATVAPLSGNVLEISYTPQERLPEGENFVRVEVFDTAEGEYKATSWSFIVDAAPKASEWTPARGGTTDTASPLISVLVTDTFDHLDGESATAKLNGEVVDAVFRTTELHDSCGFLGYDYRSGTISFQAEGLQDGEHIFEISIADVVGNVLEESWSFTVAEAPKISDLYPEDGIEVGGISEVSAVVTDNSAVDWDSVRLYRNGELMEHSVDEGTGKVAYSGDFPDGNYQIKLEVSDMAGNSSTAEWSFVTVASPPTLSDLRFFTDGMKITDGILKFYARLNHPVDMKDNVTLKVNGEALDIDFLFRGFWDTCTDKYIVTSRKEATVTFEDFVGDGQHTLELYAEDKFGNNRTWTWTFEVEAPPTISNVSPFKYGLEDMQPTISAVVKDNDMLASIVFELNGEVIEDYEYDSVSGKLTYTPAEPLANEMNYTVTLTATDGIGLVAERTWSFNINTWPDMADSNISNCTACHETQNNRPEHYEAVHRGFLFDGHDGRVDCYSCHNYVTNLDVCDDCHNPDHELYDAPNWPPHGYNPDKTYSPRSFSDSVPLRVTTNRENWDCIICHQPGAGTQRKITNRVYEPLNNHDIPQLHRADADNCAECHAMSLTREHARDGRSDENGGPITCVTCHESTRDDVQTAIDTKNLDCGACHGIDAGGSGHAEMHEVNLGGQCRDCHGSNMMTEKVYHEREGCKECHDSAEPRVQRAIQFQNRTCFGCHEEPHGVRMSVVRDDIALYGGVSWSKPDPVSVWVGEGWLPDELNNEMALVLYSTAAQLSSSAVNQFYKTEMAENGWTLIEEVPGEDGTFSLMFKKGRRHCLIMFYQGMSPTSGTGQGYRIMTVYN
;
A
#
# COMPACT_ATOMS: atom_id res chain seq x y z
N MET A 1 -42.37 -49.63 15.97
CA MET A 1 -42.32 -50.81 15.08
C MET A 1 -43.74 -51.14 14.64
N GLU A 2 -43.89 -51.67 13.45
CA GLU A 2 -45.16 -51.73 12.71
C GLU A 2 -46.08 -52.88 13.12
N ASN A 3 -47.40 -52.65 13.02
CA ASN A 3 -48.43 -53.52 12.40
C ASN A 3 -48.08 -55.03 12.25
N LEU A 4 -48.86 -56.00 12.77
CA LEU A 4 -50.21 -56.34 12.28
C LEU A 4 -50.91 -57.47 13.08
N HIS A 5 -52.22 -57.57 12.83
CA HIS A 5 -53.29 -58.40 13.39
C HIS A 5 -53.19 -59.94 13.56
N TRP A 6 -54.03 -60.38 14.53
CA TRP A 6 -54.94 -61.56 14.53
C TRP A 6 -54.40 -63.00 14.65
N GLY A 7 -54.96 -63.72 15.64
CA GLY A 7 -55.44 -65.09 15.38
C GLY A 7 -55.46 -66.09 16.54
N CYS A 8 -56.68 -66.46 16.97
CA CYS A 8 -57.08 -67.84 17.29
C CYS A 8 -56.52 -68.53 18.57
N ARG A 9 -57.41 -68.96 19.48
CA ARG A 9 -57.84 -70.38 19.62
C ARG A 9 -58.92 -70.60 20.71
N ALA A 10 -59.63 -71.72 20.57
CA ALA A 10 -60.75 -72.16 21.41
C ALA A 10 -60.40 -73.41 22.24
N LEU A 11 -61.41 -73.99 22.89
CA LEU A 11 -61.44 -75.21 23.75
C LEU A 11 -61.03 -74.95 25.21
N GLY A 12 -61.72 -75.44 26.25
CA GLY A 12 -63.00 -76.18 26.31
C GLY A 12 -62.96 -77.35 27.31
N THR A 13 -64.10 -77.63 27.97
CA THR A 13 -64.40 -78.85 28.78
C THR A 13 -63.58 -79.07 30.07
N GLN A 14 -64.01 -79.75 31.14
CA GLN A 14 -65.32 -80.23 31.65
C GLN A 14 -65.11 -80.67 33.14
N VAL A 15 -66.12 -81.32 33.76
CA VAL A 15 -65.98 -82.51 34.66
C VAL A 15 -66.43 -82.36 36.15
N ARG A 16 -67.74 -82.60 36.37
CA ARG A 16 -68.34 -83.67 37.24
C ARG A 16 -68.24 -83.63 38.82
N ARG A 17 -69.42 -83.54 39.48
CA ARG A 17 -70.26 -84.66 40.06
C ARG A 17 -70.41 -84.96 41.59
N LEU A 18 -71.66 -85.40 41.94
CA LEU A 18 -72.09 -86.55 42.83
C LEU A 18 -72.08 -86.39 44.39
N ILE A 19 -72.95 -86.97 45.29
CA ILE A 19 -74.32 -87.63 45.35
C ILE A 19 -74.91 -87.45 46.80
N VAL A 20 -76.17 -87.90 47.03
CA VAL A 20 -76.86 -88.41 48.27
C VAL A 20 -77.46 -87.34 49.20
N GLY A 21 -78.65 -87.42 49.85
CA GLY A 21 -79.78 -88.38 49.94
C GLY A 21 -80.48 -88.29 51.33
N LEU A 22 -81.58 -88.97 51.71
CA LEU A 22 -82.59 -89.81 51.02
C LEU A 22 -83.77 -90.23 51.98
N VAL A 23 -85.05 -90.09 51.56
CA VAL A 23 -86.30 -90.75 52.09
C VAL A 23 -86.87 -90.40 53.49
N VAL A 24 -88.19 -90.15 53.55
CA VAL A 24 -89.17 -90.78 54.49
C VAL A 24 -90.60 -90.76 53.88
N PHE A 25 -91.63 -91.33 54.53
CA PHE A 25 -92.78 -92.02 53.89
C PHE A 25 -94.08 -92.06 54.76
N VAL A 26 -95.12 -92.80 54.30
CA VAL A 26 -96.46 -93.10 54.91
C VAL A 26 -97.57 -92.07 54.56
N VAL A 27 -98.73 -92.31 53.89
CA VAL A 27 -99.59 -93.45 53.42
C VAL A 27 -100.94 -93.60 54.18
N VAL A 28 -102.01 -93.87 53.40
CA VAL A 28 -103.43 -94.30 53.70
C VAL A 28 -104.46 -93.21 53.34
N VAL A 29 -105.57 -93.36 52.60
CA VAL A 29 -106.08 -94.17 51.45
C VAL A 29 -107.58 -93.82 51.27
N ALA A 30 -107.97 -93.44 50.04
CA ALA A 30 -109.29 -93.50 49.36
C ALA A 30 -110.64 -93.14 50.04
N MET A 31 -111.44 -92.31 49.36
CA MET A 31 -112.70 -92.73 48.69
C MET A 31 -113.04 -91.80 47.50
N LEU A 32 -113.78 -92.29 46.50
CA LEU A 32 -114.09 -91.59 45.23
C LEU A 32 -115.43 -90.84 45.27
N ALA A 33 -115.50 -89.73 44.52
CA ALA A 33 -116.67 -89.27 43.76
C ALA A 33 -116.21 -88.47 42.52
N ILE A 34 -117.01 -88.40 41.46
CA ILE A 34 -116.62 -87.83 40.14
C ILE A 34 -117.68 -86.79 39.67
N ALA A 35 -117.19 -85.65 39.16
CA ALA A 35 -117.89 -84.62 38.36
C ALA A 35 -119.02 -83.81 39.07
N GLU A 36 -119.40 -82.59 38.66
CA GLU A 36 -119.19 -81.83 37.40
C GLU A 36 -118.61 -80.40 37.62
N ALA A 37 -118.42 -79.64 36.53
CA ALA A 37 -117.65 -78.39 36.49
C ALA A 37 -118.38 -77.14 37.00
N GLY A 38 -117.68 -76.33 37.82
CA GLY A 38 -118.01 -74.93 38.12
C GLY A 38 -117.02 -73.96 37.44
N GLY A 39 -117.34 -72.67 37.40
CA GLY A 39 -116.55 -71.67 36.69
C GLY A 39 -115.16 -71.39 37.31
N THR A 40 -114.26 -70.82 36.51
CA THR A 40 -112.86 -70.53 36.89
C THR A 40 -112.48 -69.08 36.60
N PHE A 41 -111.69 -68.49 37.49
CA PHE A 41 -111.13 -67.15 37.36
C PHE A 41 -109.63 -67.18 36.97
N SER A 42 -109.17 -66.16 36.25
CA SER A 42 -107.79 -66.01 35.80
C SER A 42 -107.47 -64.54 35.46
N GLU A 43 -106.21 -64.23 35.13
CA GLU A 43 -105.80 -62.90 34.60
C GLU A 43 -106.12 -61.71 35.53
N HIS A 44 -106.07 -61.91 36.85
CA HIS A 44 -106.13 -60.85 37.85
C HIS A 44 -105.14 -59.72 37.52
N THR A 45 -105.63 -58.49 37.49
CA THR A 45 -104.86 -57.26 37.30
C THR A 45 -105.36 -56.23 38.32
N PRO A 46 -104.50 -55.66 39.18
CA PRO A 46 -103.21 -56.23 39.58
C PRO A 46 -103.39 -57.71 40.00
N ALA A 47 -102.36 -58.52 39.83
CA ALA A 47 -102.43 -59.93 40.21
C ALA A 47 -102.62 -60.10 41.72
N ASP A 48 -103.13 -61.25 42.16
CA ASP A 48 -103.28 -61.52 43.60
C ASP A 48 -101.95 -61.42 44.34
N GLY A 49 -101.95 -60.65 45.43
CA GLY A 49 -100.77 -60.30 46.23
C GLY A 49 -99.79 -59.35 45.54
N ALA A 50 -100.10 -58.77 44.38
CA ALA A 50 -99.17 -57.90 43.66
C ALA A 50 -99.03 -56.51 44.30
N THR A 51 -97.83 -55.94 44.24
CA THR A 51 -97.59 -54.53 44.58
C THR A 51 -97.58 -53.66 43.32
N VAL A 52 -98.16 -52.47 43.39
CA VAL A 52 -98.24 -51.49 42.28
C VAL A 52 -97.76 -50.11 42.71
N ASN A 53 -96.87 -49.53 41.92
CA ASN A 53 -96.16 -48.29 42.28
C ASN A 53 -96.88 -47.03 41.74
N ILE A 54 -98.20 -47.10 41.63
CA ILE A 54 -99.08 -46.01 41.15
C ILE A 54 -100.30 -45.91 42.07
N SER A 55 -100.76 -44.69 42.36
CA SER A 55 -101.93 -44.43 43.20
C SER A 55 -103.28 -44.70 42.51
N ASN A 56 -103.28 -45.00 41.20
CA ASN A 56 -104.47 -45.13 40.36
C ASN A 56 -104.47 -46.42 39.50
N PRO A 57 -104.27 -47.63 40.06
CA PRO A 57 -104.32 -48.87 39.28
C PRO A 57 -105.71 -49.16 38.66
N ARG A 58 -105.73 -49.79 37.49
CA ARG A 58 -106.94 -50.40 36.91
C ARG A 58 -107.06 -51.83 37.44
N VAL A 59 -108.26 -52.21 37.88
CA VAL A 59 -108.54 -53.51 38.47
C VAL A 59 -109.38 -54.36 37.50
N SER A 60 -109.06 -55.64 37.30
CA SER A 60 -109.81 -56.56 36.45
C SER A 60 -109.53 -58.04 36.72
N VAL A 61 -110.48 -58.92 36.38
CA VAL A 61 -110.34 -60.38 36.38
C VAL A 61 -111.07 -61.01 35.19
N TYR A 62 -110.51 -62.07 34.63
CA TYR A 62 -111.12 -62.88 33.58
C TYR A 62 -111.86 -64.09 34.16
N ILE A 63 -113.05 -64.38 33.64
CA ILE A 63 -114.00 -65.36 34.19
C ILE A 63 -114.45 -66.33 33.09
N THR A 64 -114.53 -67.63 33.42
CA THR A 64 -115.07 -68.69 32.55
C THR A 64 -116.15 -69.47 33.29
N GLY A 65 -117.43 -69.32 32.90
CA GLY A 65 -118.61 -69.98 33.48
C GLY A 65 -118.80 -71.47 33.09
N GLY A 66 -117.74 -72.13 32.63
CA GLY A 66 -117.79 -73.53 32.19
C GLY A 66 -118.68 -73.72 30.96
N SER A 67 -119.75 -74.52 31.09
CA SER A 67 -120.72 -74.81 30.03
C SER A 67 -121.93 -73.87 30.01
N SER A 68 -122.03 -72.95 30.98
CA SER A 68 -123.16 -72.04 31.15
C SER A 68 -122.80 -70.61 30.72
N ARG A 69 -123.81 -69.83 30.33
CA ARG A 69 -123.62 -68.42 29.95
C ARG A 69 -123.58 -67.53 31.19
N LEU A 70 -122.58 -66.68 31.30
CA LEU A 70 -122.48 -65.63 32.32
C LEU A 70 -123.49 -64.51 32.01
N GLU A 71 -124.10 -63.91 33.04
CA GLU A 71 -124.99 -62.76 32.90
C GLU A 71 -124.25 -61.47 33.27
N GLU A 72 -123.82 -60.70 32.25
CA GLU A 72 -123.05 -59.45 32.41
C GLU A 72 -123.64 -58.47 33.44
N SER A 73 -124.98 -58.34 33.46
CA SER A 73 -125.71 -57.43 34.35
C SER A 73 -125.72 -57.83 35.83
N SER A 74 -125.18 -59.01 36.16
CA SER A 74 -125.01 -59.50 37.53
C SER A 74 -123.61 -59.26 38.10
N ALA A 75 -122.68 -58.74 37.28
CA ALA A 75 -121.31 -58.48 37.72
C ALA A 75 -121.28 -57.32 38.73
N VAL A 76 -120.78 -57.59 39.94
CA VAL A 76 -120.61 -56.62 41.02
C VAL A 76 -119.25 -56.82 41.68
N GLY A 77 -118.75 -55.80 42.37
CA GLY A 77 -117.50 -55.92 43.12
C GLY A 77 -117.35 -54.88 44.21
N THR A 78 -116.35 -55.09 45.07
CA THR A 78 -115.97 -54.18 46.15
C THR A 78 -114.45 -53.97 46.19
N LEU A 79 -114.03 -52.85 46.78
CA LEU A 79 -112.64 -52.57 47.14
C LEU A 79 -112.60 -52.22 48.63
N ASN A 80 -111.86 -52.98 49.44
CA ASN A 80 -111.91 -52.96 50.91
C ASN A 80 -113.33 -53.09 51.49
N GLY A 81 -114.22 -53.81 50.79
CA GLY A 81 -115.62 -53.98 51.16
C GLY A 81 -116.56 -52.84 50.75
N GLU A 82 -116.04 -51.73 50.22
CA GLU A 82 -116.88 -50.63 49.68
C GLU A 82 -117.28 -50.92 48.22
N PRO A 83 -118.55 -50.73 47.81
CA PRO A 83 -119.01 -51.06 46.45
C PRO A 83 -118.35 -50.23 45.35
N VAL A 84 -117.89 -50.90 44.28
CA VAL A 84 -117.35 -50.27 43.08
C VAL A 84 -118.18 -50.60 41.84
N ALA A 85 -118.21 -49.68 40.87
CA ALA A 85 -118.90 -49.89 39.60
C ALA A 85 -118.05 -50.78 38.69
N VAL A 86 -118.51 -52.00 38.42
CA VAL A 86 -117.83 -53.00 37.59
C VAL A 86 -118.38 -52.98 36.16
N GLU A 87 -117.47 -52.92 35.18
CA GLU A 87 -117.72 -53.12 33.75
C GLU A 87 -117.42 -54.57 33.38
N PHE A 88 -118.36 -55.28 32.74
CA PHE A 88 -118.18 -56.65 32.27
C PHE A 88 -118.21 -56.73 30.74
N LEU A 89 -117.28 -57.50 30.15
CA LEU A 89 -117.12 -57.63 28.70
C LEU A 89 -116.90 -59.10 28.30
N HIS A 90 -117.78 -59.65 27.45
CA HIS A 90 -117.67 -61.03 26.98
C HIS A 90 -116.47 -61.30 26.06
N LYS A 91 -115.96 -62.54 26.06
CA LYS A 91 -114.81 -62.94 25.22
C LYS A 91 -115.23 -63.04 23.74
N GLY A 92 -114.88 -62.05 22.93
CA GLY A 92 -115.01 -62.14 21.48
C GLY A 92 -114.03 -63.14 20.86
N ARG A 93 -114.49 -63.99 19.92
CA ARG A 93 -113.62 -64.72 18.97
C ARG A 93 -113.99 -64.36 17.53
N TRP A 94 -113.00 -64.29 16.65
CA TRP A 94 -113.22 -64.03 15.23
C TRP A 94 -113.56 -65.33 14.49
N GLU A 95 -114.75 -65.39 13.89
CA GLU A 95 -115.13 -66.45 12.96
C GLU A 95 -115.24 -65.87 11.54
N SER A 96 -114.83 -66.63 10.53
CA SER A 96 -115.04 -66.28 9.12
C SER A 96 -116.13 -67.14 8.51
N ASP A 97 -116.97 -66.52 7.68
CA ASP A 97 -117.85 -67.29 6.80
C ASP A 97 -117.07 -67.92 5.63
N SER A 98 -117.71 -68.85 4.92
CA SER A 98 -117.15 -69.49 3.72
C SER A 98 -116.94 -68.54 2.53
N CYS A 99 -117.18 -67.24 2.71
CA CYS A 99 -116.98 -66.18 1.74
C CYS A 99 -115.82 -65.23 2.14
N GLY A 100 -115.16 -65.47 3.28
CA GLY A 100 -113.96 -64.75 3.72
C GLY A 100 -114.23 -63.47 4.51
N SER A 101 -115.45 -63.23 4.97
CA SER A 101 -115.75 -62.09 5.87
C SER A 101 -115.65 -62.51 7.33
N TRP A 102 -114.88 -61.75 8.12
CA TRP A 102 -114.66 -62.01 9.55
C TRP A 102 -115.60 -61.19 10.42
N TYR A 103 -116.22 -61.84 11.40
CA TYR A 103 -117.05 -61.19 12.42
C TYR A 103 -116.72 -61.73 13.81
N VAL A 104 -116.92 -60.90 14.85
CA VAL A 104 -116.75 -61.32 16.24
C VAL A 104 -118.01 -62.05 16.68
N VAL A 105 -117.84 -63.29 17.16
CA VAL A 105 -118.86 -64.03 17.91
C VAL A 105 -118.45 -63.98 19.37
N GLU A 106 -119.31 -63.44 20.22
CA GLU A 106 -119.10 -63.43 21.67
C GLU A 106 -119.30 -64.84 22.25
N ASP A 107 -118.30 -65.32 22.96
CA ASP A 107 -118.42 -66.50 23.80
C ASP A 107 -119.04 -66.08 25.15
N TYR A 108 -120.37 -66.13 25.21
CA TYR A 108 -121.14 -65.81 26.42
C TYR A 108 -120.81 -66.69 27.64
N THR A 109 -120.00 -67.75 27.51
CA THR A 109 -119.49 -68.52 28.65
C THR A 109 -118.28 -67.88 29.32
N GLN A 110 -117.72 -66.81 28.74
CA GLN A 110 -116.46 -66.20 29.17
C GLN A 110 -116.51 -64.66 29.10
N GLY A 111 -115.73 -63.98 29.94
CA GLY A 111 -115.59 -62.51 29.88
C GLY A 111 -114.72 -61.92 30.99
N THR A 112 -114.44 -60.62 30.91
CA THR A 112 -113.61 -59.87 31.86
C THR A 112 -114.46 -58.88 32.66
N ALA A 113 -114.33 -58.89 33.98
CA ALA A 113 -114.87 -57.87 34.89
C ALA A 113 -113.78 -56.84 35.21
N SER A 114 -114.09 -55.54 35.30
CA SER A 114 -113.08 -54.49 35.56
C SER A 114 -113.60 -53.15 36.10
N PHE A 115 -112.74 -52.38 36.78
CA PHE A 115 -112.99 -51.00 37.25
C PHE A 115 -111.68 -50.19 37.38
N SER A 116 -111.79 -48.89 37.70
CA SER A 116 -110.64 -47.97 37.86
C SER A 116 -110.60 -47.35 39.26
N THR A 117 -109.41 -47.06 39.78
CA THR A 117 -109.20 -46.44 41.09
C THR A 117 -108.55 -45.05 40.98
N PHE A 118 -108.70 -44.22 42.01
CA PHE A 118 -108.14 -42.86 42.06
C PHE A 118 -107.66 -42.51 43.47
N GLY A 119 -106.43 -41.99 43.58
CA GLY A 119 -105.89 -41.38 44.79
C GLY A 119 -105.63 -42.35 45.95
N LEU A 120 -105.33 -43.62 45.66
CA LEU A 120 -105.01 -44.60 46.68
C LEU A 120 -103.67 -44.25 47.36
N GLU A 121 -103.70 -44.19 48.70
CA GLU A 121 -102.51 -44.08 49.54
C GLU A 121 -101.77 -45.42 49.63
N ASN A 122 -100.51 -45.40 50.09
CA ASN A 122 -99.71 -46.63 50.24
C ASN A 122 -100.38 -47.57 51.26
N GLY A 123 -100.59 -48.83 50.89
CA GLY A 123 -101.31 -49.82 51.71
C GLY A 123 -101.91 -50.96 50.89
N THR A 124 -102.39 -51.99 51.58
CA THR A 124 -103.05 -53.17 50.94
C THR A 124 -104.53 -52.91 50.74
N TYR A 125 -105.05 -53.33 49.58
CA TYR A 125 -106.42 -53.22 49.15
C TYR A 125 -106.96 -54.58 48.72
N ASP A 126 -108.02 -55.03 49.37
CA ASP A 126 -108.75 -56.26 49.08
C ASP A 126 -109.81 -56.00 47.98
N VAL A 127 -109.89 -56.88 47.00
CA VAL A 127 -110.86 -56.84 45.88
C VAL A 127 -111.75 -58.06 45.95
N GLU A 128 -113.06 -57.85 45.81
CA GLU A 128 -114.03 -58.93 45.56
C GLU A 128 -114.74 -58.66 44.23
N ILE A 129 -114.89 -59.67 43.39
CA ILE A 129 -115.77 -59.63 42.21
C ILE A 129 -116.64 -60.88 42.16
N SER A 130 -117.95 -60.67 41.95
CA SER A 130 -118.95 -61.72 41.80
C SER A 130 -119.72 -61.58 40.48
N VAL A 131 -120.05 -62.70 39.83
CA VAL A 131 -120.92 -62.76 38.65
C VAL A 131 -121.77 -64.03 38.68
N MET A 132 -123.00 -63.97 38.17
CA MET A 132 -123.94 -65.08 38.10
C MET A 132 -124.02 -65.66 36.68
N ASP A 133 -124.33 -66.95 36.58
CA ASP A 133 -124.69 -67.61 35.31
C ASP A 133 -126.20 -67.70 35.08
N ARG A 134 -126.61 -68.10 33.86
CA ARG A 134 -128.02 -68.32 33.52
C ARG A 134 -128.73 -69.45 34.27
N ALA A 135 -127.98 -70.30 34.97
CA ALA A 135 -128.56 -71.31 35.86
C ALA A 135 -128.82 -70.77 37.29
N GLY A 136 -128.41 -69.53 37.58
CA GLY A 136 -128.56 -68.90 38.90
C GLY A 136 -127.38 -69.16 39.85
N THR A 137 -126.29 -69.76 39.36
CA THR A 137 -125.07 -70.03 40.12
C THR A 137 -124.22 -68.76 40.18
N THR A 138 -123.90 -68.30 41.38
CA THR A 138 -122.97 -67.16 41.55
C THR A 138 -121.54 -67.69 41.71
N PHE A 139 -120.63 -67.17 40.91
CA PHE A 139 -119.20 -67.32 41.06
C PHE A 139 -118.65 -66.06 41.72
N THR A 140 -117.78 -66.21 42.72
CA THR A 140 -117.15 -65.11 43.44
C THR A 140 -115.66 -65.40 43.58
N GLU A 141 -114.83 -64.39 43.36
CA GLU A 141 -113.39 -64.43 43.53
C GLU A 141 -112.95 -63.25 44.39
N GLN A 142 -111.98 -63.50 45.27
CA GLN A 142 -111.41 -62.49 46.16
C GLN A 142 -109.89 -62.52 46.01
N TRP A 143 -109.27 -61.36 45.84
CA TRP A 143 -107.83 -61.21 45.75
C TRP A 143 -107.38 -59.87 46.33
N SER A 144 -106.10 -59.71 46.62
CA SER A 144 -105.56 -58.45 47.17
C SER A 144 -104.46 -57.86 46.30
N PHE A 145 -104.22 -56.55 46.42
CA PHE A 145 -103.02 -55.89 45.89
C PHE A 145 -102.56 -54.78 46.83
N THR A 146 -101.29 -54.38 46.76
CA THR A 146 -100.72 -53.30 47.59
C THR A 146 -100.30 -52.12 46.73
N VAL A 147 -100.62 -50.90 47.16
CA VAL A 147 -100.11 -49.66 46.54
C VAL A 147 -98.86 -49.23 47.28
N GLU A 148 -97.79 -48.90 46.55
CA GLU A 148 -96.52 -48.45 47.13
C GLU A 148 -95.85 -47.38 46.24
N THR A 149 -96.20 -46.11 46.45
CA THR A 149 -95.61 -44.96 45.75
C THR A 149 -94.28 -44.54 46.38
N GLN A 150 -93.31 -44.15 45.54
CA GLN A 150 -91.93 -43.86 45.93
C GLN A 150 -91.59 -42.36 45.82
N VAL A 151 -90.59 -41.90 46.59
CA VAL A 151 -90.08 -40.53 46.54
C VAL A 151 -89.49 -40.16 45.16
N ARG A 152 -89.95 -39.02 44.60
CA ARG A 152 -89.47 -38.43 43.35
C ARG A 152 -88.88 -37.03 43.55
N PHE A 153 -87.84 -36.68 42.79
CA PHE A 153 -87.20 -35.37 42.83
C PHE A 153 -87.52 -34.51 41.59
N ILE A 154 -87.76 -33.21 41.80
CA ILE A 154 -88.10 -32.22 40.76
C ILE A 154 -87.49 -30.84 41.06
N ASN A 155 -87.44 -29.94 40.07
CA ASN A 155 -87.01 -28.54 40.20
C ASN A 155 -85.62 -28.34 40.83
N GLN A 156 -84.60 -29.01 40.29
CA GLN A 156 -83.19 -28.75 40.61
C GLN A 156 -82.79 -27.33 40.16
N LEU A 157 -82.18 -26.56 41.05
CA LEU A 157 -81.58 -25.24 40.82
C LEU A 157 -80.19 -25.20 41.48
N PRO A 158 -79.15 -24.62 40.85
CA PRO A 158 -79.04 -24.40 39.41
C PRO A 158 -79.45 -25.66 38.61
N SER A 159 -80.03 -25.45 37.42
CA SER A 159 -80.44 -26.58 36.56
C SER A 159 -79.24 -27.47 36.27
N SER A 160 -79.45 -28.78 36.18
CA SER A 160 -78.40 -29.75 35.83
C SER A 160 -77.66 -29.32 34.55
N GLY A 161 -76.33 -29.20 34.64
CA GLY A 161 -75.45 -28.77 33.55
C GLY A 161 -75.48 -27.27 33.22
N SER A 162 -76.08 -26.40 34.06
CA SER A 162 -76.05 -24.94 33.84
C SER A 162 -74.78 -24.28 34.38
N THR A 163 -74.30 -23.21 33.72
CA THR A 163 -73.19 -22.37 34.19
C THR A 163 -73.69 -21.21 35.06
N ARG A 164 -72.88 -20.79 36.04
CA ARG A 164 -73.13 -19.66 36.93
C ARG A 164 -71.89 -18.77 37.05
N MET A 165 -72.08 -17.50 36.71
CA MET A 165 -71.11 -16.40 36.89
C MET A 165 -70.85 -16.07 38.38
N ASP A 166 -71.80 -16.48 39.24
CA ASP A 166 -71.76 -16.30 40.69
C ASP A 166 -71.28 -17.59 41.34
N ALA A 167 -70.20 -17.48 42.12
CA ALA A 167 -69.61 -18.58 42.88
C ALA A 167 -70.35 -18.91 44.19
N GLN A 168 -71.45 -18.21 44.52
CA GLN A 168 -72.29 -18.49 45.69
C GLN A 168 -73.79 -18.65 45.34
N PRO A 169 -74.14 -19.45 44.31
CA PRO A 169 -75.52 -19.55 43.83
C PRO A 169 -76.41 -20.27 44.85
N ARG A 170 -77.69 -19.90 44.92
CA ARG A 170 -78.68 -20.68 45.68
C ARG A 170 -78.90 -22.04 45.01
N ILE A 171 -78.62 -23.11 45.75
CA ILE A 171 -78.84 -24.50 45.36
C ILE A 171 -80.16 -24.98 45.98
N SER A 172 -81.03 -25.65 45.23
CA SER A 172 -82.27 -26.24 45.76
C SER A 172 -82.84 -27.37 44.91
N VAL A 173 -83.63 -28.25 45.53
CA VAL A 173 -84.44 -29.28 44.86
C VAL A 173 -85.75 -29.49 45.63
N ARG A 174 -86.75 -30.09 44.99
CA ARG A 174 -88.00 -30.51 45.65
C ARG A 174 -88.18 -32.02 45.60
N ALA A 175 -88.62 -32.61 46.71
CA ALA A 175 -88.97 -34.02 46.81
C ALA A 175 -90.51 -34.15 46.94
N ALA A 176 -91.15 -34.88 46.03
CA ALA A 176 -92.60 -35.12 45.93
C ALA A 176 -92.92 -36.63 45.99
N ASP A 177 -94.16 -37.01 46.29
CA ASP A 177 -94.68 -38.40 46.30
C ASP A 177 -94.04 -39.35 47.35
N GLY A 178 -94.67 -40.48 47.69
CA GLY A 178 -94.18 -41.42 48.71
C GLY A 178 -94.14 -40.86 50.15
N THR A 179 -93.56 -41.63 51.09
CA THR A 179 -93.60 -41.37 52.54
C THR A 179 -92.29 -40.82 53.09
N LYS A 180 -92.19 -39.49 53.27
CA LYS A 180 -90.94 -38.77 53.56
C LYS A 180 -90.78 -38.44 55.04
N ASP A 181 -89.57 -38.57 55.56
CA ASP A 181 -89.16 -37.91 56.80
C ASP A 181 -88.54 -36.54 56.49
N ALA A 182 -89.12 -35.47 57.05
CA ALA A 182 -88.64 -34.10 56.86
C ALA A 182 -87.50 -33.72 57.82
N ASP A 183 -87.36 -34.43 58.94
CA ASP A 183 -86.26 -34.25 59.89
C ASP A 183 -85.02 -35.06 59.48
N ASN A 184 -85.16 -35.96 58.50
CA ASN A 184 -84.11 -36.85 58.02
C ASN A 184 -83.80 -36.66 56.51
N VAL A 185 -83.27 -35.48 56.20
CA VAL A 185 -82.82 -35.05 54.88
C VAL A 185 -81.33 -34.72 54.94
N ARG A 186 -80.55 -35.20 53.96
CA ARG A 186 -79.12 -34.86 53.80
C ARG A 186 -78.88 -34.18 52.47
N MET A 187 -77.98 -33.20 52.46
CA MET A 187 -77.53 -32.52 51.25
C MET A 187 -76.02 -32.45 51.24
N PHE A 188 -75.40 -32.78 50.12
CA PHE A 188 -73.97 -32.73 49.90
C PHE A 188 -73.68 -31.81 48.72
N VAL A 189 -72.62 -31.00 48.83
CA VAL A 189 -72.08 -30.19 47.74
C VAL A 189 -70.59 -30.51 47.65
N ASN A 190 -70.13 -31.02 46.51
CA ASN A 190 -68.77 -31.54 46.31
C ASN A 190 -68.37 -32.59 47.37
N ASP A 191 -69.29 -33.52 47.65
CA ASP A 191 -69.23 -34.56 48.70
C ASP A 191 -69.17 -34.08 50.17
N ASP A 192 -69.00 -32.79 50.43
CA ASP A 192 -69.15 -32.21 51.78
C ASP A 192 -70.64 -32.09 52.17
N GLU A 193 -70.99 -32.58 53.36
CA GLU A 193 -72.37 -32.50 53.89
C GLU A 193 -72.67 -31.07 54.39
N VAL A 194 -73.72 -30.45 53.84
CA VAL A 194 -74.10 -29.06 54.11
C VAL A 194 -75.43 -28.97 54.85
N VAL A 195 -75.56 -27.94 55.70
CA VAL A 195 -76.80 -27.68 56.45
C VAL A 195 -77.83 -27.04 55.52
N ALA A 196 -78.69 -27.88 54.93
CA ALA A 196 -79.80 -27.43 54.09
C ALA A 196 -81.01 -26.96 54.91
N THR A 197 -81.72 -25.97 54.39
CA THR A 197 -83.05 -25.57 54.86
C THR A 197 -84.11 -26.43 54.19
N VAL A 198 -84.90 -27.16 54.99
CA VAL A 198 -86.04 -27.99 54.56
C VAL A 198 -87.35 -27.28 54.88
N ALA A 199 -88.23 -27.12 53.91
CA ALA A 199 -89.52 -26.44 54.05
C ALA A 199 -90.66 -27.26 53.42
N PRO A 200 -91.74 -27.59 54.15
CA PRO A 200 -92.88 -28.32 53.59
C PRO A 200 -93.75 -27.42 52.70
N LEU A 201 -94.25 -27.99 51.61
CA LEU A 201 -95.15 -27.38 50.63
C LEU A 201 -96.45 -28.19 50.51
N SER A 202 -97.48 -27.58 49.92
CA SER A 202 -98.78 -28.23 49.67
C SER A 202 -98.66 -29.44 48.74
N GLY A 203 -99.36 -30.52 49.05
CA GLY A 203 -99.46 -31.71 48.18
C GLY A 203 -98.34 -32.74 48.37
N ASN A 204 -97.88 -32.95 49.61
CA ASN A 204 -96.80 -33.90 49.97
C ASN A 204 -95.47 -33.62 49.24
N VAL A 205 -95.01 -32.37 49.33
CA VAL A 205 -93.74 -31.92 48.73
C VAL A 205 -92.86 -31.23 49.79
N LEU A 206 -91.57 -31.52 49.79
CA LEU A 206 -90.55 -30.79 50.56
C LEU A 206 -89.68 -29.97 49.59
N GLU A 207 -89.39 -28.70 49.92
CA GLU A 207 -88.33 -27.92 49.28
C GLU A 207 -87.07 -27.94 50.16
N ILE A 208 -85.94 -28.27 49.56
CA ILE A 208 -84.64 -28.46 50.21
C ILE A 208 -83.69 -27.46 49.54
N SER A 209 -83.05 -26.58 50.31
CA SER A 209 -82.20 -25.52 49.74
C SER A 209 -81.02 -25.10 50.60
N TYR A 210 -79.96 -24.63 49.95
CA TYR A 210 -78.70 -24.20 50.55
C TYR A 210 -78.13 -23.01 49.74
N THR A 211 -77.37 -22.12 50.40
CA THR A 211 -76.62 -21.06 49.75
C THR A 211 -75.21 -21.06 50.33
N PRO A 212 -74.15 -21.25 49.53
CA PRO A 212 -72.76 -21.29 49.99
C PRO A 212 -72.36 -20.06 50.81
N GLN A 213 -71.67 -20.26 51.94
CA GLN A 213 -71.07 -19.16 52.72
C GLN A 213 -69.67 -18.80 52.21
N GLU A 214 -68.93 -19.78 51.71
CA GLU A 214 -67.67 -19.59 50.99
C GLU A 214 -67.93 -19.64 49.48
N ARG A 215 -66.97 -19.17 48.66
CA ARG A 215 -67.05 -19.29 47.21
C ARG A 215 -66.85 -20.75 46.83
N LEU A 216 -67.76 -21.30 46.04
CA LEU A 216 -67.57 -22.60 45.42
C LEU A 216 -66.34 -22.58 44.51
N PRO A 217 -65.61 -23.71 44.36
CA PRO A 217 -64.53 -23.81 43.41
C PRO A 217 -65.04 -23.59 41.99
N GLU A 218 -64.23 -22.97 41.15
CA GLU A 218 -64.50 -22.86 39.71
C GLU A 218 -64.53 -24.26 39.06
N GLY A 219 -65.37 -24.41 38.05
CA GLY A 219 -65.66 -25.67 37.37
C GLY A 219 -66.89 -26.42 37.88
N GLU A 220 -66.93 -27.72 37.60
CA GLU A 220 -68.11 -28.56 37.85
C GLU A 220 -68.29 -28.82 39.35
N ASN A 221 -69.41 -28.31 39.88
CA ASN A 221 -69.84 -28.48 41.26
C ASN A 221 -70.96 -29.51 41.30
N PHE A 222 -70.81 -30.52 42.14
CA PHE A 222 -71.73 -31.65 42.27
C PHE A 222 -72.64 -31.48 43.48
N VAL A 223 -73.92 -31.80 43.32
CA VAL A 223 -74.93 -31.77 44.38
C VAL A 223 -75.56 -33.16 44.51
N ARG A 224 -75.63 -33.69 45.73
CA ARG A 224 -76.39 -34.90 46.08
C ARG A 224 -77.39 -34.56 47.17
N VAL A 225 -78.66 -34.93 47.01
CA VAL A 225 -79.70 -34.77 48.02
C VAL A 225 -80.36 -36.11 48.28
N GLU A 226 -80.53 -36.42 49.56
CA GLU A 226 -81.05 -37.69 50.06
C GLU A 226 -82.19 -37.43 51.04
N VAL A 227 -83.29 -38.15 50.90
CA VAL A 227 -84.49 -38.05 51.75
C VAL A 227 -84.84 -39.44 52.21
N PHE A 228 -85.02 -39.63 53.52
CA PHE A 228 -85.39 -40.93 54.06
C PHE A 228 -86.85 -41.28 53.73
N ASP A 229 -87.07 -42.43 53.10
CA ASP A 229 -88.41 -42.99 52.87
C ASP A 229 -88.78 -43.92 54.02
N THR A 230 -89.81 -43.55 54.77
CA THR A 230 -90.23 -44.23 56.00
C THR A 230 -90.99 -45.54 55.76
N ALA A 231 -91.53 -45.79 54.56
CA ALA A 231 -92.15 -47.06 54.22
C ALA A 231 -91.10 -48.11 53.83
N GLU A 232 -90.17 -47.75 52.94
CA GLU A 232 -89.12 -48.66 52.49
C GLU A 232 -87.96 -48.80 53.49
N GLY A 233 -87.80 -47.83 54.42
CA GLY A 233 -86.73 -47.83 55.43
C GLY A 233 -85.34 -47.47 54.88
N GLU A 234 -85.28 -46.84 53.71
CA GLU A 234 -84.06 -46.48 52.98
C GLU A 234 -84.08 -45.02 52.51
N TYR A 235 -82.90 -44.44 52.23
CA TYR A 235 -82.83 -43.12 51.59
C TYR A 235 -83.08 -43.23 50.09
N LYS A 236 -83.91 -42.33 49.55
CA LYS A 236 -83.98 -42.05 48.12
C LYS A 236 -83.13 -40.83 47.80
N ALA A 237 -82.37 -40.91 46.71
CA ALA A 237 -81.35 -39.94 46.36
C ALA A 237 -81.57 -39.31 44.98
N THR A 238 -81.11 -38.09 44.80
CA THR A 238 -80.89 -37.46 43.50
C THR A 238 -79.52 -36.79 43.47
N SER A 239 -78.92 -36.70 42.29
CA SER A 239 -77.71 -35.93 42.07
C SER A 239 -77.80 -35.15 40.76
N TRP A 240 -77.13 -34.00 40.73
CA TRP A 240 -76.91 -33.18 39.54
C TRP A 240 -75.64 -32.36 39.71
N SER A 241 -75.16 -31.74 38.63
CA SER A 241 -74.04 -30.81 38.67
C SER A 241 -74.39 -29.48 38.01
N PHE A 242 -73.59 -28.46 38.29
CA PHE A 242 -73.61 -27.16 37.61
C PHE A 242 -72.18 -26.60 37.58
N ILE A 243 -71.89 -25.70 36.65
CA ILE A 243 -70.56 -25.10 36.50
C ILE A 243 -70.55 -23.75 37.22
N VAL A 244 -69.50 -23.50 37.99
CA VAL A 244 -69.14 -22.16 38.47
C VAL A 244 -68.03 -21.62 37.59
N ASP A 245 -68.24 -20.41 37.10
CA ASP A 245 -67.38 -19.70 36.16
C ASP A 245 -67.30 -18.26 36.65
N ALA A 246 -66.13 -17.62 36.66
CA ALA A 246 -65.94 -16.35 37.34
C ALA A 246 -64.91 -15.49 36.63
N ALA A 247 -65.20 -14.18 36.56
CA ALA A 247 -64.41 -13.23 35.78
C ALA A 247 -62.89 -13.31 36.01
N PRO A 248 -62.08 -13.00 34.97
CA PRO A 248 -60.63 -12.98 35.04
C PRO A 248 -60.05 -12.14 36.18
N LYS A 249 -58.76 -12.36 36.49
CA LYS A 249 -58.06 -11.74 37.63
C LYS A 249 -56.75 -11.08 37.15
N ALA A 250 -56.45 -9.88 37.64
CA ALA A 250 -55.21 -9.15 37.32
C ALA A 250 -54.10 -9.30 38.39
N SER A 251 -52.85 -9.21 37.95
CA SER A 251 -51.62 -9.23 38.77
C SER A 251 -50.45 -8.55 38.03
N GLU A 252 -49.29 -8.42 38.68
CA GLU A 252 -48.01 -7.99 38.06
C GLU A 252 -48.04 -6.63 37.32
N TRP A 253 -48.60 -5.59 37.96
CA TRP A 253 -48.64 -4.23 37.40
C TRP A 253 -47.23 -3.63 37.21
N THR A 254 -46.97 -3.14 35.99
CA THR A 254 -45.81 -2.32 35.64
C THR A 254 -46.29 -1.01 34.98
N PRO A 255 -45.78 0.17 35.35
CA PRO A 255 -45.17 0.46 36.65
C PRO A 255 -46.07 -0.01 37.80
N ALA A 256 -45.45 -0.31 38.96
CA ALA A 256 -46.18 -0.80 40.13
C ALA A 256 -47.26 0.21 40.58
N ARG A 257 -48.33 -0.28 41.20
CA ARG A 257 -49.44 0.57 41.72
C ARG A 257 -48.90 1.65 42.67
N GLY A 258 -49.04 2.92 42.31
CA GLY A 258 -48.50 4.07 43.05
C GLY A 258 -46.98 4.24 42.97
N GLY A 259 -46.31 3.54 42.05
CA GLY A 259 -44.87 3.62 41.83
C GLY A 259 -44.46 4.79 40.94
N THR A 260 -43.17 5.11 40.94
CA THR A 260 -42.57 6.17 40.11
C THR A 260 -41.69 5.56 39.01
N THR A 261 -41.67 6.17 37.83
CA THR A 261 -40.78 5.85 36.71
C THR A 261 -39.96 7.07 36.33
N ASP A 262 -38.68 6.87 36.00
CA ASP A 262 -37.68 7.90 35.67
C ASP A 262 -37.61 8.19 34.16
N THR A 263 -38.67 7.84 33.42
CA THR A 263 -38.76 8.07 31.98
C THR A 263 -40.18 8.38 31.53
N ALA A 264 -40.31 9.26 30.53
CA ALA A 264 -41.54 9.61 29.84
C ALA A 264 -42.08 8.50 28.93
N SER A 265 -41.30 7.44 28.69
CA SER A 265 -41.69 6.32 27.81
C SER A 265 -41.69 4.97 28.54
N PRO A 266 -42.45 4.79 29.64
CA PRO A 266 -42.50 3.53 30.36
C PRO A 266 -43.25 2.45 29.58
N LEU A 267 -42.85 1.20 29.76
CA LEU A 267 -43.70 0.06 29.44
C LEU A 267 -44.76 -0.06 30.54
N ILE A 268 -46.03 0.07 30.15
CA ILE A 268 -47.18 -0.17 31.02
C ILE A 268 -47.69 -1.59 30.75
N SER A 269 -47.84 -2.42 31.78
CA SER A 269 -48.35 -3.78 31.63
C SER A 269 -49.06 -4.33 32.86
N VAL A 270 -49.87 -5.37 32.65
CA VAL A 270 -50.55 -6.14 33.68
C VAL A 270 -50.76 -7.58 33.20
N LEU A 271 -50.50 -8.56 34.06
CA LEU A 271 -50.79 -9.97 33.80
C LEU A 271 -52.26 -10.24 34.17
N VAL A 272 -53.01 -10.81 33.22
CA VAL A 272 -54.39 -11.26 33.40
C VAL A 272 -54.43 -12.77 33.31
N THR A 273 -55.16 -13.38 34.23
CA THR A 273 -55.36 -14.84 34.29
C THR A 273 -56.83 -15.17 34.49
N ASP A 274 -57.34 -16.10 33.69
CA ASP A 274 -58.54 -16.86 33.98
C ASP A 274 -58.17 -18.23 34.56
N THR A 275 -59.04 -18.81 35.39
CA THR A 275 -58.81 -20.13 36.00
C THR A 275 -59.75 -21.23 35.50
N PHE A 276 -60.85 -20.90 34.82
CA PHE A 276 -61.83 -21.86 34.33
C PHE A 276 -61.89 -22.03 32.81
N ASP A 277 -61.85 -20.96 32.01
CA ASP A 277 -61.99 -21.02 30.55
C ASP A 277 -60.80 -20.34 29.82
N HIS A 278 -61.02 -19.58 28.73
CA HIS A 278 -59.99 -18.85 27.99
C HIS A 278 -60.30 -17.35 27.97
N LEU A 279 -59.27 -16.51 27.99
CA LEU A 279 -59.40 -15.07 27.81
C LEU A 279 -59.81 -14.75 26.36
N ASP A 280 -60.83 -13.90 26.17
CA ASP A 280 -61.15 -13.33 24.87
C ASP A 280 -60.20 -12.16 24.59
N GLY A 281 -59.10 -12.44 23.90
CA GLY A 281 -58.12 -11.42 23.52
C GLY A 281 -58.64 -10.31 22.62
N GLU A 282 -59.77 -10.50 21.90
CA GLU A 282 -60.39 -9.45 21.09
C GLU A 282 -61.23 -8.47 21.93
N SER A 283 -61.59 -8.87 23.16
CA SER A 283 -62.32 -8.01 24.12
C SER A 283 -61.42 -7.04 24.90
N ALA A 284 -60.09 -7.22 24.83
CA ALA A 284 -59.13 -6.43 25.57
C ALA A 284 -59.12 -4.97 25.11
N THR A 285 -59.37 -4.05 26.04
CA THR A 285 -59.32 -2.60 25.82
C THR A 285 -58.54 -1.93 26.95
N ALA A 286 -57.90 -0.80 26.65
CA ALA A 286 -57.16 -0.03 27.63
C ALA A 286 -57.35 1.48 27.42
N LYS A 287 -57.13 2.24 28.49
CA LYS A 287 -57.05 3.69 28.48
C LYS A 287 -55.86 4.17 29.30
N LEU A 288 -55.27 5.27 28.88
CA LEU A 288 -54.32 6.05 29.66
C LEU A 288 -54.93 7.44 29.88
N ASN A 289 -55.04 7.85 31.14
CA ASN A 289 -55.68 9.11 31.56
C ASN A 289 -57.11 9.31 31.01
N GLY A 290 -57.84 8.21 30.77
CA GLY A 290 -59.18 8.20 30.20
C GLY A 290 -59.26 8.24 28.67
N GLU A 291 -58.13 8.41 27.96
CA GLU A 291 -58.07 8.28 26.50
C GLU A 291 -57.77 6.84 26.08
N VAL A 292 -58.45 6.34 25.05
CA VAL A 292 -58.27 4.96 24.55
C VAL A 292 -56.90 4.81 23.89
N VAL A 293 -56.16 3.78 24.28
CA VAL A 293 -54.84 3.46 23.75
C VAL A 293 -54.81 2.07 23.11
N ASP A 294 -53.94 1.88 22.11
CA ASP A 294 -53.75 0.61 21.40
C ASP A 294 -52.86 -0.33 22.21
N ALA A 295 -53.38 -0.82 23.35
CA ALA A 295 -52.69 -1.78 24.19
C ALA A 295 -52.80 -3.20 23.59
N VAL A 296 -51.66 -3.89 23.51
CA VAL A 296 -51.56 -5.23 22.95
C VAL A 296 -51.75 -6.25 24.07
N PHE A 297 -52.81 -7.05 23.97
CA PHE A 297 -52.92 -8.31 24.72
C PHE A 297 -52.06 -9.39 24.07
N ARG A 298 -51.24 -10.08 24.86
CA ARG A 298 -50.43 -11.24 24.42
C ARG A 298 -50.67 -12.41 25.35
N THR A 299 -51.19 -13.50 24.78
CA THR A 299 -51.33 -14.79 25.47
C THR A 299 -49.96 -15.31 25.94
N THR A 300 -49.90 -15.88 27.13
CA THR A 300 -48.66 -16.39 27.74
C THR A 300 -48.09 -17.56 26.94
N GLU A 301 -46.81 -17.49 26.59
CA GLU A 301 -46.11 -18.52 25.81
C GLU A 301 -45.49 -19.59 26.72
N LEU A 302 -45.97 -20.84 26.59
CA LEU A 302 -45.42 -21.99 27.30
C LEU A 302 -44.12 -22.44 26.65
N HIS A 303 -43.03 -22.43 27.42
CA HIS A 303 -41.70 -22.87 27.00
C HIS A 303 -41.18 -23.98 27.92
N ASP A 304 -40.50 -24.96 27.34
CA ASP A 304 -39.60 -25.87 28.05
C ASP A 304 -38.15 -25.56 27.65
N SER A 305 -37.20 -26.15 28.36
CA SER A 305 -35.76 -26.24 28.06
C SER A 305 -35.39 -26.52 26.59
N CYS A 306 -36.32 -27.07 25.80
CA CYS A 306 -36.14 -27.39 24.38
C CYS A 306 -36.80 -26.38 23.40
N GLY A 307 -37.53 -25.37 23.88
CA GLY A 307 -38.20 -24.35 23.05
C GLY A 307 -39.70 -24.17 23.34
N PHE A 308 -40.37 -23.45 22.44
CA PHE A 308 -41.80 -23.13 22.48
C PHE A 308 -42.68 -24.39 22.37
N LEU A 309 -43.59 -24.58 23.33
CA LEU A 309 -44.54 -25.70 23.40
C LEU A 309 -45.98 -25.32 23.00
N GLY A 310 -46.35 -24.04 23.13
CA GLY A 310 -47.71 -23.56 22.82
C GLY A 310 -48.07 -22.28 23.56
N TYR A 311 -49.34 -21.88 23.48
CA TYR A 311 -49.89 -20.75 24.23
C TYR A 311 -50.80 -21.24 25.34
N ASP A 312 -50.74 -20.59 26.51
CA ASP A 312 -51.72 -20.74 27.58
C ASP A 312 -52.82 -19.69 27.39
N TYR A 313 -53.91 -20.05 26.71
CA TYR A 313 -55.05 -19.17 26.45
C TYR A 313 -55.82 -18.72 27.71
N ARG A 314 -55.42 -19.19 28.90
CA ARG A 314 -55.95 -18.75 30.19
C ARG A 314 -55.15 -17.61 30.80
N SER A 315 -53.97 -17.31 30.27
CA SER A 315 -53.05 -16.31 30.82
C SER A 315 -52.56 -15.39 29.72
N GLY A 316 -52.39 -14.11 30.01
CA GLY A 316 -51.81 -13.17 29.06
C GLY A 316 -51.56 -11.79 29.63
N THR A 317 -50.63 -11.08 29.04
CA THR A 317 -50.24 -9.72 29.47
C THR A 317 -50.92 -8.70 28.57
N ILE A 318 -51.67 -7.76 29.13
CA ILE A 318 -52.04 -6.52 28.45
C ILE A 318 -50.84 -5.59 28.59
N SER A 319 -50.35 -5.03 27.47
CA SER A 319 -49.14 -4.21 27.44
C SER A 319 -49.29 -3.00 26.51
N PHE A 320 -48.81 -1.84 26.95
CA PHE A 320 -48.79 -0.60 26.18
C PHE A 320 -47.44 0.08 26.39
N GLN A 321 -46.72 0.33 25.29
CA GLN A 321 -45.51 1.14 25.33
C GLN A 321 -45.92 2.60 25.25
N ALA A 322 -45.84 3.32 26.36
CA ALA A 322 -46.11 4.75 26.37
C ALA A 322 -44.93 5.52 25.76
N GLU A 323 -45.21 6.70 25.23
CA GLU A 323 -44.23 7.64 24.68
C GLU A 323 -44.58 9.07 25.12
N GLY A 324 -43.57 9.84 25.54
CA GLY A 324 -43.71 11.29 25.76
C GLY A 324 -44.66 11.69 26.90
N LEU A 325 -44.87 10.83 27.90
CA LEU A 325 -45.67 11.16 29.07
C LEU A 325 -45.07 12.35 29.82
N GLN A 326 -45.93 13.31 30.17
CA GLN A 326 -45.58 14.44 31.01
C GLN A 326 -45.29 13.97 32.44
N ASP A 327 -44.46 14.71 33.17
CA ASP A 327 -44.27 14.48 34.60
C ASP A 327 -45.56 14.64 35.41
N GLY A 328 -45.73 13.81 36.45
CA GLY A 328 -46.92 13.77 37.30
C GLY A 328 -47.61 12.41 37.34
N GLU A 329 -48.81 12.37 37.93
CA GLU A 329 -49.61 11.14 38.08
C GLU A 329 -50.36 10.78 36.80
N HIS A 330 -50.22 9.53 36.37
CA HIS A 330 -50.94 8.91 35.26
C HIS A 330 -51.79 7.75 35.76
N ILE A 331 -52.96 7.54 35.15
CA ILE A 331 -53.90 6.45 35.48
C ILE A 331 -54.04 5.55 34.26
N PHE A 332 -53.79 4.26 34.41
CA PHE A 332 -54.08 3.25 33.39
C PHE A 332 -55.32 2.44 33.78
N GLU A 333 -56.22 2.25 32.83
CA GLU A 333 -57.45 1.47 32.98
C GLU A 333 -57.44 0.34 31.94
N ILE A 334 -57.86 -0.87 32.33
CA ILE A 334 -58.05 -1.99 31.39
C ILE A 334 -59.42 -2.63 31.59
N SER A 335 -59.96 -3.19 30.51
CA SER A 335 -61.12 -4.07 30.51
C SER A 335 -60.85 -5.25 29.60
N ILE A 336 -61.12 -6.48 30.06
CA ILE A 336 -60.99 -7.72 29.29
C ILE A 336 -62.01 -8.74 29.78
N ALA A 337 -62.57 -9.51 28.86
CA ALA A 337 -63.50 -10.60 29.15
C ALA A 337 -62.88 -11.97 28.89
N ASP A 338 -63.49 -13.00 29.45
CA ASP A 338 -63.35 -14.38 28.96
C ASP A 338 -64.25 -14.68 27.75
N VAL A 339 -64.11 -15.88 27.18
CA VAL A 339 -64.90 -16.33 26.02
C VAL A 339 -66.38 -16.63 26.32
N VAL A 340 -66.78 -16.66 27.59
CA VAL A 340 -68.19 -16.76 28.03
C VAL A 340 -68.81 -15.36 28.25
N GLY A 341 -67.98 -14.33 28.42
CA GLY A 341 -68.33 -12.92 28.52
C GLY A 341 -68.32 -12.35 29.94
N ASN A 342 -67.66 -13.00 30.92
CA ASN A 342 -67.46 -12.38 32.24
C ASN A 342 -66.32 -11.36 32.14
N VAL A 343 -66.55 -10.13 32.61
CA VAL A 343 -65.63 -8.99 32.39
C VAL A 343 -64.84 -8.66 33.65
N LEU A 344 -63.53 -8.50 33.50
CA LEU A 344 -62.62 -7.85 34.45
C LEU A 344 -62.41 -6.39 34.03
N GLU A 345 -62.69 -5.46 34.95
CA GLU A 345 -62.29 -4.04 34.85
C GLU A 345 -61.27 -3.73 35.97
N GLU A 346 -60.13 -3.11 35.63
CA GLU A 346 -59.07 -2.75 36.58
C GLU A 346 -58.51 -1.36 36.29
N SER A 347 -58.05 -0.66 37.33
CA SER A 347 -57.46 0.67 37.24
C SER A 347 -56.37 0.88 38.29
N TRP A 348 -55.25 1.51 37.90
CA TRP A 348 -54.19 1.91 38.83
C TRP A 348 -53.48 3.18 38.36
N SER A 349 -52.82 3.87 39.29
CA SER A 349 -51.96 5.02 38.98
C SER A 349 -50.47 4.72 39.15
N PHE A 350 -49.64 5.54 38.50
CA PHE A 350 -48.19 5.62 38.64
C PHE A 350 -47.74 7.08 38.40
N THR A 351 -46.51 7.43 38.76
CA THR A 351 -45.95 8.78 38.57
C THR A 351 -44.80 8.75 37.57
N VAL A 352 -44.78 9.68 36.62
CA VAL A 352 -43.62 9.96 35.75
C VAL A 352 -42.80 11.09 36.38
N ALA A 353 -41.49 10.89 36.46
CA ALA A 353 -40.51 11.83 36.98
C ALA A 353 -39.19 11.72 36.17
N GLU A 354 -39.23 12.10 34.90
CA GLU A 354 -38.05 12.06 34.01
C GLU A 354 -37.24 13.35 34.19
N ALA A 355 -35.91 13.24 34.31
CA ALA A 355 -35.04 14.41 34.45
C ALA A 355 -34.63 15.00 33.08
N PRO A 356 -34.31 16.31 32.98
CA PRO A 356 -33.94 16.94 31.72
C PRO A 356 -32.78 16.24 31.00
N LYS A 357 -32.92 16.05 29.69
CA LYS A 357 -31.92 15.41 28.82
C LYS A 357 -30.98 16.46 28.25
N ILE A 358 -29.67 16.21 28.40
CA ILE A 358 -28.60 17.04 27.82
C ILE A 358 -28.05 16.33 26.57
N SER A 359 -28.07 17.02 25.42
CA SER A 359 -27.60 16.53 24.12
C SER A 359 -26.73 17.58 23.39
N ASP A 360 -26.29 17.24 22.18
CA ASP A 360 -25.67 18.18 21.21
C ASP A 360 -24.51 19.01 21.80
N LEU A 361 -23.61 18.31 22.49
CA LEU A 361 -22.40 18.88 23.10
C LEU A 361 -21.50 19.48 22.02
N TYR A 362 -21.16 20.76 22.19
CA TYR A 362 -20.25 21.49 21.32
C TYR A 362 -19.15 22.18 22.14
N PRO A 363 -17.86 21.94 21.83
CA PRO A 363 -17.34 20.81 21.05
C PRO A 363 -17.81 19.45 21.60
N GLU A 364 -17.71 18.40 20.78
CA GLU A 364 -17.94 17.01 21.21
C GLU A 364 -16.94 16.60 22.32
N ASP A 365 -17.21 15.52 23.05
CA ASP A 365 -16.29 15.04 24.09
C ASP A 365 -15.02 14.40 23.51
N GLY A 366 -13.87 14.73 24.11
CA GLY A 366 -12.56 14.16 23.83
C GLY A 366 -11.86 14.69 22.58
N ILE A 367 -12.41 15.68 21.86
CA ILE A 367 -11.87 16.11 20.56
C ILE A 367 -10.83 17.24 20.65
N GLU A 368 -9.93 17.27 19.67
CA GLU A 368 -9.10 18.45 19.36
C GLU A 368 -9.89 19.34 18.36
N VAL A 369 -10.00 20.64 18.64
CA VAL A 369 -10.61 21.65 17.76
C VAL A 369 -9.69 22.86 17.53
N GLY A 370 -9.98 23.64 16.49
CA GLY A 370 -9.37 24.96 16.29
C GLY A 370 -9.76 25.97 17.38
N GLY A 371 -9.40 27.23 17.20
CA GLY A 371 -9.90 28.30 18.06
C GLY A 371 -11.42 28.44 17.99
N ILE A 372 -12.10 28.24 19.13
CA ILE A 372 -13.54 28.42 19.29
C ILE A 372 -13.84 29.62 20.20
N SER A 373 -15.03 30.21 20.04
CA SER A 373 -15.53 31.33 20.85
C SER A 373 -16.81 30.98 21.63
N GLU A 374 -17.24 29.72 21.60
CA GLU A 374 -18.46 29.23 22.24
C GLU A 374 -18.32 27.76 22.62
N VAL A 375 -18.90 27.39 23.76
CA VAL A 375 -19.32 26.00 24.06
C VAL A 375 -20.82 25.98 24.24
N SER A 376 -21.48 24.88 23.88
CA SER A 376 -22.92 24.72 24.13
C SER A 376 -23.34 23.27 24.32
N ALA A 377 -24.54 23.10 24.85
CA ALA A 377 -25.31 21.87 24.80
C ALA A 377 -26.78 22.23 24.58
N VAL A 378 -27.60 21.26 24.19
CA VAL A 378 -29.05 21.39 24.14
C VAL A 378 -29.65 20.68 25.35
N VAL A 379 -30.56 21.34 26.06
CA VAL A 379 -31.36 20.77 27.13
C VAL A 379 -32.78 20.62 26.63
N THR A 380 -33.31 19.40 26.70
CA THR A 380 -34.72 19.09 26.43
C THR A 380 -35.31 18.39 27.64
N ASP A 381 -36.61 18.48 27.82
CA ASP A 381 -37.29 17.80 28.91
C ASP A 381 -38.69 17.35 28.47
N ASN A 382 -39.25 16.32 29.11
CA ASN A 382 -40.66 15.96 28.95
C ASN A 382 -41.56 16.94 29.72
N SER A 383 -41.03 17.62 30.74
CA SER A 383 -41.70 18.64 31.54
C SER A 383 -41.19 20.06 31.21
N ALA A 384 -41.43 21.02 32.12
CA ALA A 384 -40.83 22.35 32.02
C ALA A 384 -39.47 22.36 32.73
N VAL A 385 -38.41 22.65 31.98
CA VAL A 385 -37.06 22.89 32.53
C VAL A 385 -37.09 24.09 33.48
N ASP A 386 -36.47 23.96 34.65
CA ASP A 386 -36.16 25.10 35.51
C ASP A 386 -34.91 25.80 34.94
N TRP A 387 -35.11 26.78 34.06
CA TRP A 387 -34.01 27.54 33.46
C TRP A 387 -33.19 28.34 34.51
N ASP A 388 -33.76 28.68 35.67
CA ASP A 388 -33.02 29.30 36.77
C ASP A 388 -32.08 28.31 37.49
N SER A 389 -32.28 26.99 37.31
CA SER A 389 -31.42 25.93 37.86
C SER A 389 -30.11 25.73 37.09
N VAL A 390 -30.03 26.18 35.83
CA VAL A 390 -28.91 25.88 34.92
C VAL A 390 -27.57 26.38 35.46
N ARG A 391 -26.58 25.50 35.58
CA ARG A 391 -25.19 25.85 35.96
C ARG A 391 -24.21 25.25 34.96
N LEU A 392 -23.59 26.12 34.16
CA LEU A 392 -22.49 25.75 33.26
C LEU A 392 -21.15 26.15 33.90
N TYR A 393 -20.23 25.19 34.01
CA TYR A 393 -18.89 25.41 34.56
C TYR A 393 -17.81 25.13 33.50
N ARG A 394 -16.70 25.86 33.55
CA ARG A 394 -15.49 25.63 32.76
C ARG A 394 -14.32 25.40 33.72
N ASN A 395 -13.66 24.25 33.66
CA ASN A 395 -12.57 23.86 34.56
C ASN A 395 -12.93 23.99 36.06
N GLY A 396 -14.21 23.79 36.41
CA GLY A 396 -14.75 23.95 37.77
C GLY A 396 -15.15 25.37 38.17
N GLU A 397 -14.90 26.39 37.33
CA GLU A 397 -15.37 27.77 37.53
C GLU A 397 -16.80 27.92 36.95
N LEU A 398 -17.75 28.48 37.72
CA LEU A 398 -19.11 28.75 37.25
C LEU A 398 -19.13 29.92 36.25
N MET A 399 -19.75 29.73 35.09
CA MET A 399 -19.74 30.67 33.98
C MET A 399 -21.09 31.37 33.79
N GLU A 400 -21.05 32.64 33.39
CA GLU A 400 -22.21 33.40 32.90
C GLU A 400 -22.59 32.89 31.50
N HIS A 401 -23.69 32.15 31.40
CA HIS A 401 -24.15 31.48 30.19
C HIS A 401 -25.45 32.12 29.67
N SER A 402 -25.75 31.90 28.39
CA SER A 402 -27.02 32.22 27.76
C SER A 402 -27.88 30.95 27.64
N VAL A 403 -29.19 31.16 27.66
CA VAL A 403 -30.20 30.12 27.44
C VAL A 403 -31.13 30.62 26.35
N ASP A 404 -31.35 29.82 25.31
CA ASP A 404 -32.44 29.99 24.35
C ASP A 404 -33.52 28.95 24.67
N GLU A 405 -34.51 29.35 25.46
CA GLU A 405 -35.65 28.50 25.88
C GLU A 405 -36.45 27.94 24.69
N GLY A 406 -36.38 28.60 23.52
CA GLY A 406 -37.09 28.17 22.31
C GLY A 406 -36.40 27.03 21.54
N THR A 407 -35.10 26.83 21.77
CA THR A 407 -34.32 25.73 21.16
C THR A 407 -33.72 24.79 22.21
N GLY A 408 -33.81 25.12 23.49
CA GLY A 408 -33.16 24.43 24.60
C GLY A 408 -31.64 24.67 24.67
N LYS A 409 -31.07 25.51 23.81
CA LYS A 409 -29.61 25.69 23.75
C LYS A 409 -29.11 26.48 24.97
N VAL A 410 -28.26 25.84 25.76
CA VAL A 410 -27.43 26.49 26.80
C VAL A 410 -26.05 26.72 26.20
N ALA A 411 -25.58 27.97 26.17
CA ALA A 411 -24.30 28.32 25.56
C ALA A 411 -23.48 29.26 26.45
N TYR A 412 -22.15 29.09 26.46
CA TYR A 412 -21.21 30.05 27.02
C TYR A 412 -20.34 30.59 25.89
N SER A 413 -20.42 31.89 25.64
CA SER A 413 -19.54 32.59 24.70
C SER A 413 -18.33 33.17 25.43
N GLY A 414 -17.13 32.87 24.94
CA GLY A 414 -15.87 33.36 25.49
C GLY A 414 -14.67 32.77 24.75
N ASP A 415 -13.50 33.39 24.90
CA ASP A 415 -12.29 32.91 24.22
C ASP A 415 -11.76 31.61 24.83
N PHE A 416 -11.45 30.63 23.98
CA PHE A 416 -10.79 29.38 24.33
C PHE A 416 -9.39 29.29 23.68
N PRO A 417 -8.39 30.06 24.15
CA PRO A 417 -7.01 29.96 23.67
C PRO A 417 -6.40 28.58 23.98
N ASP A 418 -5.31 28.23 23.29
CA ASP A 418 -4.66 26.93 23.33
C ASP A 418 -4.60 26.29 24.73
N GLY A 419 -5.30 25.18 24.91
CA GLY A 419 -5.44 24.54 26.21
C GLY A 419 -6.44 23.38 26.22
N ASN A 420 -6.45 22.65 27.34
CA ASN A 420 -7.46 21.63 27.63
C ASN A 420 -8.57 22.24 28.48
N TYR A 421 -9.82 21.97 28.14
CA TYR A 421 -11.00 22.48 28.80
C TYR A 421 -11.93 21.34 29.18
N GLN A 422 -12.43 21.36 30.42
CA GLN A 422 -13.51 20.51 30.91
C GLN A 422 -14.74 21.40 31.12
N ILE A 423 -15.85 21.05 30.50
CA ILE A 423 -17.15 21.69 30.72
C ILE A 423 -18.03 20.77 31.55
N LYS A 424 -18.79 21.36 32.46
CA LYS A 424 -19.85 20.68 33.22
C LYS A 424 -21.13 21.47 33.07
N LEU A 425 -22.24 20.79 32.80
CA LEU A 425 -23.58 21.39 32.76
C LEU A 425 -24.49 20.65 33.74
N GLU A 426 -25.04 21.38 34.71
CA GLU A 426 -26.08 20.91 35.64
C GLU A 426 -27.39 21.63 35.29
N VAL A 427 -28.52 20.90 35.30
CA VAL A 427 -29.86 21.47 35.07
C VAL A 427 -30.92 20.59 35.74
N SER A 428 -32.02 21.20 36.18
CA SER A 428 -33.18 20.55 36.78
C SER A 428 -34.48 20.95 36.07
N ASP A 429 -35.52 20.17 36.26
CA ASP A 429 -36.89 20.53 35.91
C ASP A 429 -37.61 21.27 37.07
N MET A 430 -38.84 21.70 36.82
CA MET A 430 -39.72 22.34 37.82
C MET A 430 -40.21 21.40 38.93
N ALA A 431 -40.06 20.08 38.80
CA ALA A 431 -40.36 19.09 39.85
C ALA A 431 -39.15 18.84 40.77
N GLY A 432 -37.95 19.22 40.34
CA GLY A 432 -36.68 19.09 41.04
C GLY A 432 -35.88 17.84 40.67
N ASN A 433 -36.23 17.11 39.60
CA ASN A 433 -35.33 16.07 39.08
C ASN A 433 -34.16 16.77 38.36
N SER A 434 -32.95 16.22 38.46
CA SER A 434 -31.72 16.91 38.05
C SER A 434 -30.81 16.02 37.21
N SER A 435 -30.22 16.61 36.18
CA SER A 435 -29.26 15.99 35.29
C SER A 435 -27.91 16.70 35.30
N THR A 436 -26.87 15.99 34.90
CA THR A 436 -25.51 16.53 34.79
C THR A 436 -24.78 15.89 33.61
N ALA A 437 -24.13 16.71 32.79
CA ALA A 437 -23.20 16.29 31.75
C ALA A 437 -21.82 16.87 32.03
N GLU A 438 -20.77 16.09 31.78
CA GLU A 438 -19.37 16.54 31.80
C GLU A 438 -18.72 16.12 30.49
N TRP A 439 -17.98 17.03 29.85
CA TRP A 439 -17.22 16.74 28.63
C TRP A 439 -15.93 17.57 28.57
N SER A 440 -15.03 17.19 27.67
CA SER A 440 -13.69 17.77 27.56
C SER A 440 -13.27 17.97 26.11
N PHE A 441 -12.43 18.98 25.85
CA PHE A 441 -11.84 19.21 24.53
C PHE A 441 -10.54 19.98 24.63
N VAL A 442 -9.70 19.87 23.60
CA VAL A 442 -8.46 20.65 23.46
C VAL A 442 -8.62 21.66 22.32
N THR A 443 -8.39 22.94 22.59
CA THR A 443 -8.30 23.95 21.53
C THR A 443 -6.86 24.17 21.11
N VAL A 444 -6.65 24.40 19.80
CA VAL A 444 -5.37 24.84 19.24
C VAL A 444 -5.60 25.91 18.18
N ALA A 445 -5.19 27.13 18.49
CA ALA A 445 -5.27 28.31 17.63
C ALA A 445 -3.87 28.90 17.31
N SER A 446 -2.81 28.39 17.93
CA SER A 446 -1.44 28.71 17.51
C SER A 446 -1.08 28.01 16.19
N PRO A 447 -0.20 28.60 15.35
CA PRO A 447 0.36 27.93 14.19
C PRO A 447 1.61 27.11 14.55
N PRO A 448 2.10 26.23 13.65
CA PRO A 448 3.32 25.45 13.87
C PRO A 448 4.54 26.26 14.30
N THR A 449 5.41 25.63 15.08
CA THR A 449 6.61 26.25 15.66
C THR A 449 7.90 25.68 15.08
N LEU A 450 8.89 26.55 14.85
CA LEU A 450 10.24 26.15 14.49
C LEU A 450 11.01 25.83 15.77
N SER A 451 11.39 24.57 15.93
CA SER A 451 12.00 24.01 17.14
C SER A 451 13.52 23.79 17.05
N ASP A 452 14.04 23.69 15.83
CA ASP A 452 15.46 23.52 15.52
C ASP A 452 15.73 24.13 14.14
N LEU A 453 16.88 24.78 13.96
CA LEU A 453 17.34 25.36 12.71
C LEU A 453 18.87 25.17 12.65
N ARG A 454 19.36 24.53 11.58
CA ARG A 454 20.79 24.21 11.41
C ARG A 454 21.24 24.48 9.98
N PHE A 455 22.56 24.61 9.82
CA PHE A 455 23.26 24.96 8.59
C PHE A 455 22.94 26.35 8.01
N PHE A 456 21.91 27.02 8.52
CA PHE A 456 21.44 28.32 8.05
C PHE A 456 21.19 29.28 9.22
N THR A 457 21.45 30.58 9.02
CA THR A 457 21.13 31.69 9.92
C THR A 457 20.79 32.95 9.12
N ASP A 458 19.95 33.82 9.66
CA ASP A 458 19.63 35.10 8.99
C ASP A 458 20.89 35.96 8.74
N GLY A 459 21.01 36.51 7.53
CA GLY A 459 22.17 37.28 7.08
C GLY A 459 23.43 36.46 6.81
N MET A 460 23.33 35.15 6.60
CA MET A 460 24.47 34.29 6.24
C MET A 460 25.03 34.65 4.87
N LYS A 461 26.36 34.68 4.75
CA LYS A 461 27.10 34.65 3.47
C LYS A 461 27.48 33.21 3.13
N ILE A 462 27.19 32.77 1.91
CA ILE A 462 27.50 31.45 1.35
C ILE A 462 28.56 31.63 0.26
N THR A 463 29.73 31.01 0.42
CA THR A 463 30.90 31.25 -0.46
C THR A 463 31.27 30.07 -1.36
N ASP A 464 30.47 28.99 -1.32
CA ASP A 464 30.62 27.78 -2.15
C ASP A 464 29.42 27.53 -3.07
N GLY A 465 28.43 28.44 -3.06
CA GLY A 465 27.22 28.39 -3.86
C GLY A 465 26.12 27.47 -3.31
N ILE A 466 26.37 26.72 -2.22
CA ILE A 466 25.46 25.63 -1.79
C ILE A 466 24.61 26.07 -0.59
N LEU A 467 23.30 26.24 -0.81
CA LEU A 467 22.35 26.50 0.28
C LEU A 467 22.02 25.21 1.03
N LYS A 468 22.61 25.04 2.22
CA LYS A 468 22.28 23.96 3.15
C LYS A 468 21.29 24.44 4.19
N PHE A 469 20.13 23.79 4.29
CA PHE A 469 19.07 24.14 5.23
C PHE A 469 18.52 22.89 5.93
N TYR A 470 18.42 22.96 7.26
CA TYR A 470 17.71 21.99 8.09
C TYR A 470 16.81 22.72 9.07
N ALA A 471 15.51 22.42 9.05
CA ALA A 471 14.54 22.91 10.01
C ALA A 471 13.75 21.75 10.63
N ARG A 472 13.41 21.87 11.92
CA ARG A 472 12.44 20.98 12.59
C ARG A 472 11.21 21.75 13.05
N LEU A 473 10.05 21.34 12.55
CA LEU A 473 8.74 21.90 12.89
C LEU A 473 8.06 21.01 13.93
N ASN A 474 7.50 21.64 14.98
CA ASN A 474 6.73 20.98 16.03
C ASN A 474 5.39 21.71 16.22
N HIS A 475 4.32 20.96 16.50
CA HIS A 475 2.99 21.50 16.78
C HIS A 475 2.17 20.58 17.70
N PRO A 476 1.25 21.07 18.58
CA PRO A 476 0.43 20.19 19.41
C PRO A 476 -0.61 19.35 18.64
N VAL A 477 -0.90 19.67 17.37
CA VAL A 477 -1.79 18.89 16.49
C VAL A 477 -1.10 18.58 15.16
N ASP A 478 -1.70 17.70 14.36
CA ASP A 478 -1.13 17.28 13.09
C ASP A 478 -0.96 18.46 12.13
N MET A 479 0.23 18.56 11.54
CA MET A 479 0.54 19.50 10.48
C MET A 479 0.10 18.95 9.11
N LYS A 480 -0.22 19.86 8.19
CA LYS A 480 -0.54 19.52 6.80
C LYS A 480 0.75 19.29 6.00
N ASP A 481 0.60 18.53 4.92
CA ASP A 481 1.68 18.13 4.01
C ASP A 481 2.05 19.26 3.01
N ASN A 482 1.49 20.47 3.18
CA ASN A 482 1.69 21.63 2.31
C ASN A 482 2.84 22.56 2.78
N VAL A 483 3.81 22.00 3.49
CA VAL A 483 5.02 22.72 3.89
C VAL A 483 5.82 23.07 2.64
N THR A 484 6.28 24.32 2.53
CA THR A 484 7.09 24.77 1.38
C THR A 484 8.27 25.60 1.85
N LEU A 485 9.40 25.43 1.18
CA LEU A 485 10.57 26.30 1.29
C LEU A 485 10.72 27.04 -0.05
N LYS A 486 11.04 28.33 -0.01
CA LYS A 486 11.16 29.17 -1.21
C LYS A 486 12.39 30.06 -1.17
N VAL A 487 13.04 30.23 -2.31
CA VAL A 487 14.07 31.26 -2.52
C VAL A 487 13.50 32.31 -3.46
N ASN A 488 13.56 33.58 -3.06
CA ASN A 488 13.05 34.73 -3.83
C ASN A 488 11.58 34.60 -4.29
N GLY A 489 10.77 33.80 -3.57
CA GLY A 489 9.37 33.51 -3.86
C GLY A 489 9.13 32.27 -4.74
N GLU A 490 10.17 31.68 -5.33
CA GLU A 490 10.10 30.43 -6.10
C GLU A 490 10.26 29.21 -5.17
N ALA A 491 9.46 28.17 -5.39
CA ALA A 491 9.45 26.99 -4.53
C ALA A 491 10.60 26.04 -4.84
N LEU A 492 11.30 25.60 -3.79
CA LEU A 492 12.36 24.60 -3.85
C LEU A 492 11.79 23.19 -3.76
N ASP A 493 12.45 22.22 -4.41
CA ASP A 493 12.20 20.80 -4.17
C ASP A 493 12.88 20.39 -2.85
N ILE A 494 12.08 19.99 -1.85
CA ILE A 494 12.55 19.76 -0.48
C ILE A 494 12.34 18.32 -0.04
N ASP A 495 13.28 17.79 0.73
CA ASP A 495 13.06 16.58 1.51
C ASP A 495 12.26 16.95 2.76
N PHE A 496 10.94 16.73 2.70
CA PHE A 496 10.00 16.97 3.79
C PHE A 496 9.50 15.64 4.37
N LEU A 497 9.80 15.42 5.65
CA LEU A 497 9.45 14.19 6.36
C LEU A 497 8.78 14.49 7.70
N PHE A 498 7.60 13.91 7.93
CA PHE A 498 7.04 13.79 9.28
C PHE A 498 7.87 12.84 10.14
N ARG A 499 7.76 12.92 11.47
CA ARG A 499 8.50 12.03 12.38
C ARG A 499 8.09 10.56 12.16
N GLY A 500 9.05 9.74 11.72
CA GLY A 500 8.85 8.33 11.40
C GLY A 500 10.15 7.54 11.31
N PHE A 501 10.09 6.38 10.67
CA PHE A 501 11.24 5.53 10.37
C PHE A 501 11.07 4.80 9.04
N TRP A 502 12.18 4.43 8.40
CA TRP A 502 12.18 3.54 7.23
C TRP A 502 11.97 2.09 7.67
N ASP A 503 10.92 1.44 7.17
CA ASP A 503 10.76 -0.01 7.29
C ASP A 503 11.65 -0.70 6.25
N THR A 504 12.75 -1.28 6.71
CA THR A 504 13.74 -1.97 5.88
C THR A 504 13.20 -3.23 5.18
N CYS A 505 12.02 -3.72 5.56
CA CYS A 505 11.36 -4.85 4.91
C CYS A 505 10.47 -4.45 3.74
N THR A 506 9.98 -3.20 3.70
CA THR A 506 9.07 -2.70 2.64
C THR A 506 9.62 -1.52 1.85
N ASP A 507 10.81 -1.02 2.20
CA ASP A 507 11.46 0.16 1.63
C ASP A 507 10.55 1.41 1.65
N LYS A 508 9.74 1.51 2.72
CA LYS A 508 8.72 2.53 2.88
C LYS A 508 8.92 3.30 4.18
N TYR A 509 8.79 4.61 4.12
CA TYR A 509 8.76 5.45 5.31
C TYR A 509 7.41 5.31 6.05
N ILE A 510 7.47 4.94 7.33
CA ILE A 510 6.31 4.84 8.22
C ILE A 510 6.29 6.07 9.13
N VAL A 511 5.32 6.96 8.90
CA VAL A 511 5.05 8.12 9.76
C VAL A 511 4.49 7.65 11.10
N THR A 512 5.15 8.05 12.19
CA THR A 512 4.73 7.76 13.57
C THR A 512 4.04 8.93 14.26
N SER A 513 4.23 10.16 13.76
CA SER A 513 3.57 11.37 14.25
C SER A 513 3.57 12.44 13.17
N ARG A 514 2.42 13.10 12.96
CA ARG A 514 2.29 14.30 12.10
C ARG A 514 2.44 15.61 12.88
N LYS A 515 2.69 15.52 14.19
CA LYS A 515 2.91 16.64 15.12
C LYS A 515 4.36 17.15 15.14
N GLU A 516 5.27 16.42 14.51
CA GLU A 516 6.68 16.76 14.33
C GLU A 516 7.09 16.48 12.87
N ALA A 517 7.87 17.37 12.26
CA ALA A 517 8.39 17.20 10.91
C ALA A 517 9.77 17.84 10.74
N THR A 518 10.52 17.39 9.73
CA THR A 518 11.80 17.95 9.31
C THR A 518 11.73 18.38 7.86
N VAL A 519 12.33 19.54 7.57
CA VAL A 519 12.56 20.06 6.22
C VAL A 519 14.07 20.10 5.99
N THR A 520 14.52 19.48 4.91
CA THR A 520 15.91 19.48 4.48
C THR A 520 16.03 19.92 3.02
N PHE A 521 17.05 20.74 2.75
CA PHE A 521 17.41 21.21 1.43
C PHE A 521 18.93 21.37 1.31
N GLU A 522 19.49 20.93 0.19
CA GLU A 522 20.90 21.13 -0.19
C GLU A 522 20.98 21.15 -1.72
N ASP A 523 21.15 22.33 -2.30
CA ASP A 523 21.41 22.52 -3.74
C ASP A 523 22.15 23.85 -3.98
N PHE A 524 22.59 24.08 -5.21
CA PHE A 524 23.18 25.34 -5.64
C PHE A 524 22.14 26.47 -5.72
N VAL A 525 22.54 27.66 -5.31
CA VAL A 525 21.82 28.92 -5.51
C VAL A 525 22.76 29.87 -6.25
N GLY A 526 22.22 30.64 -7.19
CA GLY A 526 22.98 31.67 -7.90
C GLY A 526 23.48 32.78 -6.97
N ASP A 527 24.31 33.67 -7.50
CA ASP A 527 24.98 34.71 -6.72
C ASP A 527 24.08 35.93 -6.43
N GLY A 528 24.43 36.67 -5.37
CA GLY A 528 23.76 37.90 -4.95
C GLY A 528 22.91 37.75 -3.68
N GLN A 529 21.91 38.63 -3.52
CA GLN A 529 21.11 38.71 -2.29
C GLN A 529 19.77 37.97 -2.44
N HIS A 530 19.48 37.08 -1.49
CA HIS A 530 18.31 36.21 -1.51
C HIS A 530 17.44 36.31 -0.26
N THR A 531 16.16 36.02 -0.41
CA THR A 531 15.20 35.80 0.69
C THR A 531 14.78 34.34 0.73
N LEU A 532 14.87 33.70 1.90
CA LEU A 532 14.40 32.34 2.16
C LEU A 532 13.09 32.37 2.93
N GLU A 533 12.04 31.71 2.44
CA GLU A 533 10.73 31.62 3.11
C GLU A 533 10.36 30.16 3.39
N LEU A 534 10.11 29.81 4.66
CA LEU A 534 9.51 28.54 5.06
C LEU A 534 8.05 28.76 5.47
N TYR A 535 7.11 28.04 4.87
CA TYR A 535 5.68 28.05 5.23
C TYR A 535 5.27 26.71 5.84
N ALA A 536 4.48 26.74 6.92
CA ALA A 536 3.83 25.56 7.49
C ALA A 536 2.44 25.88 8.03
N GLU A 537 1.55 24.88 8.03
CA GLU A 537 0.14 25.00 8.41
C GLU A 537 -0.34 23.75 9.16
N ASP A 538 -1.26 23.92 10.10
CA ASP A 538 -1.88 22.81 10.83
C ASP A 538 -3.20 22.31 10.22
N LYS A 539 -3.73 21.20 10.76
CA LYS A 539 -5.01 20.63 10.30
C LYS A 539 -6.21 21.59 10.41
N PHE A 540 -6.14 22.62 11.25
CA PHE A 540 -7.20 23.63 11.44
C PHE A 540 -7.01 24.89 10.58
N GLY A 541 -5.85 25.05 9.92
CA GLY A 541 -5.52 26.20 9.07
C GLY A 541 -4.68 27.27 9.74
N ASN A 542 -4.26 27.07 11.00
CA ASN A 542 -3.32 27.97 11.65
C ASN A 542 -1.96 27.83 10.94
N ASN A 543 -1.49 28.90 10.32
CA ASN A 543 -0.29 28.89 9.48
C ASN A 543 0.75 29.93 9.91
N ARG A 544 1.99 29.70 9.50
CA ARG A 544 3.11 30.61 9.74
C ARG A 544 4.10 30.55 8.60
N THR A 545 4.59 31.73 8.21
CA THR A 545 5.79 31.90 7.39
C THR A 545 6.94 32.37 8.26
N TRP A 546 8.11 31.76 8.11
CA TRP A 546 9.39 32.30 8.57
C TRP A 546 10.15 32.83 7.36
N THR A 547 10.66 34.05 7.45
CA THR A 547 11.42 34.70 6.37
C THR A 547 12.80 35.05 6.89
N TRP A 548 13.82 34.78 6.08
CA TRP A 548 15.22 35.12 6.34
C TRP A 548 15.86 35.73 5.10
N THR A 549 17.02 36.35 5.28
CA THR A 549 17.88 36.84 4.21
C THR A 549 19.19 36.07 4.20
N PHE A 550 19.80 35.92 3.02
CA PHE A 550 21.17 35.44 2.86
C PHE A 550 21.80 36.05 1.61
N GLU A 551 23.11 35.88 1.47
CA GLU A 551 23.89 36.37 0.35
C GLU A 551 24.79 35.24 -0.15
N VAL A 552 24.89 35.07 -1.47
CA VAL A 552 25.77 34.09 -2.11
C VAL A 552 26.85 34.87 -2.86
N GLU A 553 28.10 34.52 -2.59
CA GLU A 553 29.32 35.12 -3.17
C GLU A 553 30.28 33.98 -3.50
N ALA A 554 29.97 33.21 -4.54
CA ALA A 554 30.71 32.00 -4.89
C ALA A 554 31.49 32.21 -6.20
N PRO A 555 32.83 32.31 -6.14
CA PRO A 555 33.60 32.62 -7.34
C PRO A 555 33.61 31.46 -8.34
N PRO A 556 33.85 31.73 -9.64
CA PRO A 556 33.93 30.71 -10.67
C PRO A 556 34.92 29.58 -10.35
N THR A 557 34.68 28.42 -10.93
CA THR A 557 35.54 27.23 -10.80
C THR A 557 36.24 26.94 -12.11
N ILE A 558 37.56 26.77 -12.07
CA ILE A 558 38.38 26.36 -13.22
C ILE A 558 38.99 25.00 -12.92
N SER A 559 38.62 23.98 -13.71
CA SER A 559 38.94 22.57 -13.52
C SER A 559 39.40 21.90 -14.82
N ASN A 560 39.86 20.64 -14.74
CA ASN A 560 40.18 19.78 -15.89
C ASN A 560 41.07 20.44 -16.96
N VAL A 561 42.11 21.17 -16.54
CA VAL A 561 43.05 21.84 -17.45
C VAL A 561 43.89 20.84 -18.23
N SER A 562 44.15 21.16 -19.50
CA SER A 562 44.93 20.35 -20.44
C SER A 562 45.52 21.23 -21.56
N PRO A 563 46.65 20.87 -22.17
CA PRO A 563 47.58 19.85 -21.71
C PRO A 563 48.36 20.33 -20.48
N PHE A 564 48.67 19.40 -19.58
CA PHE A 564 49.60 19.61 -18.47
C PHE A 564 50.65 18.48 -18.52
N LYS A 565 51.50 18.55 -19.56
CA LYS A 565 52.51 17.53 -19.89
C LYS A 565 53.77 18.21 -20.41
N TYR A 566 54.94 17.66 -20.07
CA TYR A 566 56.20 18.03 -20.71
C TYR A 566 56.50 17.07 -21.86
N GLY A 567 57.08 17.56 -22.95
CA GLY A 567 57.32 16.76 -24.15
C GLY A 567 56.04 16.28 -24.82
N LEU A 568 55.20 17.23 -25.22
CA LEU A 568 54.17 16.99 -26.23
C LEU A 568 54.83 16.91 -27.61
N GLU A 569 54.66 15.78 -28.28
CA GLU A 569 55.10 15.56 -29.66
C GLU A 569 54.18 16.23 -30.68
N ASP A 570 52.95 16.55 -30.27
CA ASP A 570 52.01 17.36 -31.04
C ASP A 570 52.34 18.84 -30.86
N MET A 571 52.70 19.50 -31.97
CA MET A 571 53.03 20.94 -32.00
C MET A 571 51.78 21.83 -32.13
N GLN A 572 50.58 21.27 -32.34
CA GLN A 572 49.31 22.02 -32.31
C GLN A 572 48.33 21.39 -31.30
N PRO A 573 48.72 21.26 -30.02
CA PRO A 573 47.91 20.54 -29.05
C PRO A 573 46.63 21.33 -28.71
N THR A 574 45.50 20.64 -28.59
CA THR A 574 44.28 21.26 -28.06
C THR A 574 44.43 21.59 -26.57
N ILE A 575 44.51 22.89 -26.28
CA ILE A 575 44.43 23.46 -24.94
C ILE A 575 42.95 23.49 -24.51
N SER A 576 42.66 23.14 -23.27
CA SER A 576 41.29 23.12 -22.75
C SER A 576 41.21 23.24 -21.24
N ALA A 577 40.04 23.66 -20.75
CA ALA A 577 39.68 23.68 -19.35
C ALA A 577 38.15 23.50 -19.21
N VAL A 578 37.67 23.29 -17.99
CA VAL A 578 36.25 23.40 -17.64
C VAL A 578 36.07 24.57 -16.68
N VAL A 579 35.41 25.62 -17.16
CA VAL A 579 35.05 26.84 -16.42
C VAL A 579 33.56 26.78 -16.12
N LYS A 580 33.18 26.88 -14.85
CA LYS A 580 31.78 26.86 -14.41
C LYS A 580 31.54 27.82 -13.26
N ASP A 581 30.30 28.27 -13.16
CA ASP A 581 29.80 29.15 -12.12
C ASP A 581 28.48 28.59 -11.55
N ASN A 582 28.06 29.04 -10.37
CA ASN A 582 26.73 28.74 -9.82
C ASN A 582 25.64 29.69 -10.36
N ASP A 583 26.00 30.79 -11.01
CA ASP A 583 25.10 31.67 -11.75
C ASP A 583 25.61 31.91 -13.19
N MET A 584 26.07 33.12 -13.51
CA MET A 584 26.48 33.51 -14.85
C MET A 584 27.92 34.04 -14.90
N LEU A 585 28.72 33.52 -15.83
CA LEU A 585 30.02 34.10 -16.15
C LEU A 585 29.84 35.42 -16.90
N ALA A 586 30.42 36.51 -16.38
CA ALA A 586 30.48 37.80 -17.06
C ALA A 586 31.61 37.87 -18.07
N SER A 587 32.78 37.27 -17.77
CA SER A 587 33.92 37.24 -18.69
C SER A 587 34.85 36.06 -18.46
N ILE A 588 35.48 35.61 -19.55
CA ILE A 588 36.62 34.69 -19.53
C ILE A 588 37.77 35.37 -20.29
N VAL A 589 38.94 35.46 -19.68
CA VAL A 589 40.19 35.92 -20.28
C VAL A 589 41.14 34.73 -20.34
N PHE A 590 41.56 34.36 -21.54
CA PHE A 590 42.43 33.22 -21.81
C PHE A 590 43.72 33.72 -22.45
N GLU A 591 44.85 33.43 -21.82
CA GLU A 591 46.18 33.90 -22.23
C GLU A 591 47.12 32.72 -22.51
N LEU A 592 47.91 32.83 -23.57
CA LEU A 592 49.02 31.94 -23.88
C LEU A 592 50.32 32.74 -23.86
N ASN A 593 51.25 32.39 -22.98
CA ASN A 593 52.50 33.12 -22.70
C ASN A 593 52.31 34.62 -22.36
N GLY A 594 51.13 34.99 -21.82
CA GLY A 594 50.77 36.37 -21.51
C GLY A 594 50.22 37.17 -22.70
N GLU A 595 49.97 36.52 -23.85
CA GLU A 595 49.21 37.08 -24.96
C GLU A 595 47.74 36.62 -24.86
N VAL A 596 46.80 37.57 -24.90
CA VAL A 596 45.35 37.28 -24.85
C VAL A 596 44.91 36.65 -26.16
N ILE A 597 44.28 35.48 -26.07
CA ILE A 597 43.75 34.72 -27.20
C ILE A 597 42.23 34.93 -27.26
N GLU A 598 41.74 35.53 -28.34
CA GLU A 598 40.30 35.77 -28.55
C GLU A 598 39.59 34.61 -29.29
N ASP A 599 40.33 33.78 -30.03
CA ASP A 599 39.78 32.74 -30.92
C ASP A 599 39.71 31.36 -30.24
N TYR A 600 38.99 31.28 -29.12
CA TYR A 600 38.70 30.02 -28.40
C TYR A 600 37.21 29.66 -28.47
N GLU A 601 36.91 28.36 -28.43
CA GLU A 601 35.55 27.86 -28.31
C GLU A 601 35.18 27.68 -26.83
N TYR A 602 33.98 28.12 -26.42
CA TYR A 602 33.43 27.88 -25.10
C TYR A 602 31.99 27.36 -25.19
N ASP A 603 31.75 26.15 -24.70
CA ASP A 603 30.41 25.59 -24.52
C ASP A 603 29.90 25.89 -23.11
N SER A 604 28.96 26.82 -23.00
CA SER A 604 28.34 27.24 -21.75
C SER A 604 27.54 26.14 -21.04
N VAL A 605 27.16 25.06 -21.72
CA VAL A 605 26.39 23.95 -21.10
C VAL A 605 27.31 22.97 -20.39
N SER A 606 28.38 22.51 -21.07
CA SER A 606 29.39 21.66 -20.42
C SER A 606 30.39 22.45 -19.56
N GLY A 607 30.46 23.77 -19.74
CA GLY A 607 31.51 24.64 -19.18
C GLY A 607 32.86 24.45 -19.88
N LYS A 608 32.93 23.75 -21.01
CA LYS A 608 34.20 23.38 -21.63
C LYS A 608 34.73 24.52 -22.51
N LEU A 609 35.94 24.98 -22.21
CA LEU A 609 36.75 25.84 -23.07
C LEU A 609 37.74 24.97 -23.87
N THR A 610 37.90 25.26 -25.16
CA THR A 610 38.87 24.62 -26.06
C THR A 610 39.52 25.62 -27.00
N TYR A 611 40.83 25.51 -27.18
CA TYR A 611 41.62 26.28 -28.14
C TYR A 611 42.67 25.37 -28.78
N THR A 612 42.88 25.52 -30.09
CA THR A 612 43.96 24.83 -30.82
C THR A 612 44.78 25.89 -31.56
N PRO A 613 46.11 25.98 -31.35
CA PRO A 613 46.95 26.95 -32.03
C PRO A 613 46.85 26.85 -33.57
N ALA A 614 46.58 27.97 -34.23
CA ALA A 614 46.42 28.01 -35.69
C ALA A 614 47.70 27.64 -36.45
N GLU A 615 48.86 28.00 -35.89
CA GLU A 615 50.19 27.64 -36.39
C GLU A 615 50.89 26.69 -35.40
N PRO A 616 51.84 25.84 -35.87
CA PRO A 616 52.65 24.99 -35.00
C PRO A 616 53.43 25.80 -33.95
N LEU A 617 53.27 25.41 -32.68
CA LEU A 617 54.04 25.92 -31.58
C LEU A 617 55.52 25.51 -31.71
N ALA A 618 56.43 26.45 -31.42
CA ALA A 618 57.87 26.22 -31.46
C ALA A 618 58.29 25.04 -30.55
N ASN A 619 59.20 24.23 -31.08
CA ASN A 619 59.72 23.01 -30.44
C ASN A 619 60.72 23.33 -29.32
N GLU A 620 60.85 22.43 -28.35
CA GLU A 620 61.63 22.60 -27.11
C GLU A 620 61.27 23.83 -26.25
N MET A 621 60.06 24.36 -26.41
CA MET A 621 59.61 25.55 -25.69
C MET A 621 58.55 25.20 -24.62
N ASN A 622 58.65 25.92 -23.50
CA ASN A 622 57.62 25.93 -22.46
C ASN A 622 56.54 26.96 -22.81
N TYR A 623 55.29 26.55 -22.65
CA TYR A 623 54.12 27.40 -22.81
C TYR A 623 53.39 27.49 -21.48
N THR A 624 52.97 28.69 -21.11
CA THR A 624 52.18 28.96 -19.90
C THR A 624 50.82 29.47 -20.33
N VAL A 625 49.78 28.91 -19.74
CA VAL A 625 48.39 29.26 -19.98
C VAL A 625 47.83 29.87 -18.71
N THR A 626 47.28 31.08 -18.80
CA THR A 626 46.54 31.70 -17.71
C THR A 626 45.08 31.83 -18.14
N LEU A 627 44.17 31.38 -17.28
CA LEU A 627 42.74 31.48 -17.50
C LEU A 627 42.11 32.19 -16.30
N THR A 628 41.47 33.31 -16.57
CA THR A 628 40.79 34.14 -15.56
C THR A 628 39.31 34.20 -15.90
N ALA A 629 38.47 33.73 -14.98
CA ALA A 629 37.03 33.76 -15.09
C ALA A 629 36.45 34.76 -14.07
N THR A 630 35.39 35.46 -14.46
CA THR A 630 34.70 36.43 -13.61
C THR A 630 33.20 36.19 -13.72
N ASP A 631 32.51 36.10 -12.58
CA ASP A 631 31.05 35.96 -12.48
C ASP A 631 30.30 37.28 -12.71
N GLY A 632 28.96 37.22 -12.65
CA GLY A 632 28.05 38.34 -12.84
C GLY A 632 28.13 39.44 -11.76
N ILE A 633 28.66 39.15 -10.57
CA ILE A 633 28.80 40.12 -9.46
C ILE A 633 30.23 40.66 -9.31
N GLY A 634 31.20 40.05 -9.99
CA GLY A 634 32.59 40.49 -10.12
C GLY A 634 33.61 39.74 -9.26
N LEU A 635 33.31 38.56 -8.71
CA LEU A 635 34.36 37.72 -8.11
C LEU A 635 35.17 37.06 -9.23
N VAL A 636 36.41 36.72 -8.92
CA VAL A 636 37.41 36.29 -9.90
C VAL A 636 38.05 34.99 -9.47
N ALA A 637 38.13 34.05 -10.40
CA ALA A 637 38.96 32.87 -10.28
C ALA A 637 40.03 32.87 -11.36
N GLU A 638 41.27 32.63 -10.97
CA GLU A 638 42.42 32.55 -11.85
C GLU A 638 43.06 31.18 -11.72
N ARG A 639 43.47 30.58 -12.85
CA ARG A 639 44.27 29.36 -12.86
C ARG A 639 45.33 29.44 -13.96
N THR A 640 46.58 29.26 -13.55
CA THR A 640 47.72 29.15 -14.46
C THR A 640 48.24 27.71 -14.48
N TRP A 641 48.55 27.19 -15.67
CA TRP A 641 49.23 25.91 -15.86
C TRP A 641 50.21 26.00 -17.03
N SER A 642 51.16 25.07 -17.13
CA SER A 642 52.17 25.10 -18.19
C SER A 642 52.36 23.72 -18.85
N PHE A 643 52.82 23.71 -20.09
CA PHE A 643 53.19 22.51 -20.86
C PHE A 643 54.48 22.77 -21.65
N ASN A 644 55.10 21.70 -22.16
CA ASN A 644 56.29 21.81 -23.02
C ASN A 644 56.06 21.04 -24.32
N ILE A 645 56.41 21.66 -25.45
CA ILE A 645 56.48 21.00 -26.76
C ILE A 645 57.88 20.42 -26.93
N ASN A 646 57.99 19.11 -27.21
CA ASN A 646 59.24 18.50 -27.63
C ASN A 646 58.98 17.30 -28.55
N THR A 647 59.48 17.36 -29.78
CA THR A 647 59.48 16.26 -30.76
C THR A 647 60.84 15.56 -30.90
N TRP A 648 61.88 16.06 -30.24
CA TRP A 648 63.22 15.48 -30.30
C TRP A 648 63.42 14.42 -29.19
N PRO A 649 64.07 13.28 -29.50
CA PRO A 649 64.39 12.29 -28.48
C PRO A 649 65.35 12.88 -27.43
N ASP A 650 65.12 12.56 -26.17
CA ASP A 650 66.08 12.83 -25.10
C ASP A 650 67.23 11.80 -25.14
N MET A 651 68.43 12.20 -24.70
CA MET A 651 69.57 11.30 -24.54
C MET A 651 69.21 10.15 -23.59
N ALA A 652 69.71 8.94 -23.90
CA ALA A 652 69.55 7.79 -23.03
C ALA A 652 70.25 8.03 -21.68
N ASP A 653 69.44 8.08 -20.61
CA ASP A 653 69.95 8.06 -19.24
C ASP A 653 70.70 6.75 -19.01
N SER A 654 71.92 6.86 -18.49
CA SER A 654 72.91 5.80 -18.59
C SER A 654 73.42 5.42 -17.21
N ASN A 655 72.59 4.67 -16.48
CA ASN A 655 72.88 4.01 -15.20
C ASN A 655 73.43 4.90 -14.06
N ILE A 656 73.65 4.28 -12.89
CA ILE A 656 74.02 4.99 -11.65
C ILE A 656 75.43 5.60 -11.69
N SER A 657 76.34 5.06 -12.52
CA SER A 657 77.73 5.56 -12.65
C SER A 657 77.78 6.98 -13.18
N ASN A 658 76.86 7.34 -14.07
CA ASN A 658 76.92 8.61 -14.80
C ASN A 658 76.38 9.77 -13.95
N CYS A 659 75.45 9.48 -13.03
CA CYS A 659 75.02 10.45 -12.01
C CYS A 659 76.14 10.73 -10.99
N THR A 660 76.90 9.70 -10.59
CA THR A 660 78.05 9.86 -9.68
C THR A 660 79.25 10.60 -10.29
N ALA A 661 79.27 10.84 -11.61
CA ALA A 661 80.26 11.71 -12.25
C ALA A 661 79.98 13.20 -11.99
N CYS A 662 78.69 13.60 -11.87
CA CYS A 662 78.30 14.97 -11.49
C CYS A 662 78.24 15.14 -9.96
N HIS A 663 77.87 14.08 -9.24
CA HIS A 663 77.81 14.05 -7.77
C HIS A 663 78.95 13.18 -7.23
N GLU A 664 80.12 13.80 -7.00
CA GLU A 664 81.24 13.12 -6.33
C GLU A 664 80.77 12.42 -5.05
N THR A 665 81.11 11.14 -4.88
CA THR A 665 80.82 10.37 -3.67
C THR A 665 81.71 10.84 -2.50
N GLN A 666 81.36 12.00 -1.93
CA GLN A 666 82.04 12.66 -0.81
C GLN A 666 81.85 11.87 0.50
N ASN A 667 82.49 10.71 0.59
CA ASN A 667 82.55 9.85 1.78
C ASN A 667 83.50 10.39 2.87
N ASN A 668 83.54 11.71 3.04
CA ASN A 668 84.42 12.43 3.97
C ASN A 668 83.66 13.56 4.67
N ARG A 669 83.16 13.30 5.88
CA ARG A 669 82.59 14.33 6.77
C ARG A 669 83.65 15.36 7.17
N PRO A 670 83.29 16.65 7.16
CA PRO A 670 83.15 17.36 8.42
C PRO A 670 81.70 17.78 8.69
N GLU A 671 81.35 18.02 9.95
CA GLU A 671 79.97 18.28 10.38
C GLU A 671 79.46 19.66 9.91
N HIS A 672 78.75 19.70 8.78
CA HIS A 672 78.31 20.94 8.13
C HIS A 672 77.29 21.80 8.91
N TYR A 673 76.66 21.26 9.96
CA TYR A 673 75.57 21.94 10.67
C TYR A 673 76.00 23.21 11.41
N GLU A 674 77.23 23.29 11.95
CA GLU A 674 77.73 24.50 12.63
C GLU A 674 78.05 25.66 11.67
N ALA A 675 78.30 25.37 10.38
CA ALA A 675 78.61 26.39 9.38
C ALA A 675 77.38 27.22 9.01
N VAL A 676 76.19 26.60 8.99
CA VAL A 676 74.92 27.22 8.62
C VAL A 676 74.19 27.82 9.84
N HIS A 677 74.31 27.19 11.02
CA HIS A 677 73.65 27.64 12.25
C HIS A 677 74.64 28.00 13.37
N ARG A 678 75.43 29.06 13.18
CA ARG A 678 76.31 29.59 14.23
C ARG A 678 75.51 30.01 15.47
N GLY A 679 75.65 29.26 16.56
CA GLY A 679 75.17 29.63 17.90
C GLY A 679 73.98 28.83 18.43
N PHE A 680 73.45 27.83 17.71
CA PHE A 680 72.44 26.91 18.23
C PHE A 680 73.05 25.58 18.68
N LEU A 681 72.92 25.27 19.97
CA LEU A 681 73.23 23.96 20.53
C LEU A 681 71.96 23.09 20.45
N PHE A 682 71.99 22.07 19.58
CA PHE A 682 70.90 21.10 19.44
C PHE A 682 71.12 19.91 20.39
N ASP A 683 70.51 19.99 21.58
CA ASP A 683 70.44 18.88 22.55
C ASP A 683 69.32 17.91 22.15
N GLY A 684 69.68 16.69 21.73
CA GLY A 684 68.74 15.63 21.36
C GLY A 684 69.15 14.88 20.09
N HIS A 685 68.92 13.56 20.08
CA HIS A 685 69.23 12.72 18.91
C HIS A 685 68.21 12.88 17.77
N ASP A 686 66.90 12.99 18.07
CA ASP A 686 65.84 13.01 17.06
C ASP A 686 65.93 14.22 16.12
N GLY A 687 66.22 15.42 16.66
CA GLY A 687 66.37 16.63 15.86
C GLY A 687 67.52 16.61 14.85
N ARG A 688 68.44 15.64 14.94
CA ARG A 688 69.46 15.42 13.91
C ARG A 688 68.93 14.56 12.77
N VAL A 689 68.09 13.57 13.04
CA VAL A 689 67.62 12.60 12.04
C VAL A 689 66.77 13.30 10.97
N ASP A 690 65.84 14.16 11.39
CA ASP A 690 64.97 14.91 10.48
C ASP A 690 65.78 15.89 9.57
N CYS A 691 66.86 16.48 10.08
CA CYS A 691 67.76 17.31 9.28
C CYS A 691 68.66 16.46 8.35
N TYR A 692 69.07 15.27 8.77
CA TYR A 692 69.80 14.31 7.94
C TYR A 692 68.98 13.87 6.73
N SER A 693 67.67 13.65 6.91
CA SER A 693 66.76 13.25 5.84
C SER A 693 66.56 14.30 4.74
N CYS A 694 66.70 15.60 5.00
CA CYS A 694 66.64 16.61 3.93
C CYS A 694 68.00 16.85 3.27
N HIS A 695 69.11 16.76 4.01
CA HIS A 695 70.44 17.14 3.48
C HIS A 695 71.18 16.01 2.75
N ASN A 696 70.88 14.73 3.02
CA ASN A 696 71.56 13.61 2.34
C ASN A 696 70.96 13.16 1.01
N TYR A 697 69.68 13.50 0.72
CA TYR A 697 68.98 13.04 -0.50
C TYR A 697 69.61 13.51 -1.82
N VAL A 698 70.51 14.50 -1.76
CA VAL A 698 71.13 15.12 -2.95
C VAL A 698 72.51 14.52 -3.28
N THR A 699 73.12 13.73 -2.38
CA THR A 699 74.54 13.34 -2.51
C THR A 699 74.95 11.97 -1.96
N ASN A 700 74.05 11.12 -1.43
CA ASN A 700 74.48 9.84 -0.81
C ASN A 700 73.72 8.59 -1.30
N LEU A 701 74.47 7.66 -1.91
CA LEU A 701 73.97 6.38 -2.43
C LEU A 701 73.35 5.50 -1.33
N ASP A 702 73.92 5.50 -0.12
CA ASP A 702 73.50 4.62 0.98
C ASP A 702 72.02 4.80 1.40
N VAL A 703 71.41 5.95 1.10
CA VAL A 703 70.00 6.25 1.45
C VAL A 703 69.04 5.78 0.34
N CYS A 704 69.54 5.54 -0.87
CA CYS A 704 68.75 4.98 -1.96
C CYS A 704 68.55 3.46 -1.79
N ASP A 705 69.52 2.76 -1.19
CA ASP A 705 69.41 1.33 -0.88
C ASP A 705 68.23 1.02 0.05
N ASP A 706 67.89 1.88 1.02
CA ASP A 706 66.70 1.71 1.88
C ASP A 706 65.37 1.60 1.09
N CYS A 707 65.33 2.08 -0.16
CA CYS A 707 64.15 2.04 -1.03
C CYS A 707 64.29 1.12 -2.25
N HIS A 708 65.50 0.65 -2.58
CA HIS A 708 65.79 -0.14 -3.79
C HIS A 708 66.48 -1.49 -3.52
N ASN A 709 66.88 -1.79 -2.28
CA ASN A 709 67.50 -3.05 -1.90
C ASN A 709 66.46 -4.19 -1.89
N PRO A 710 66.66 -5.28 -2.66
CA PRO A 710 65.71 -6.39 -2.74
C PRO A 710 65.59 -7.24 -1.45
N ASP A 711 66.51 -7.11 -0.48
CA ASP A 711 66.61 -8.00 0.68
C ASP A 711 65.96 -7.43 1.98
N HIS A 712 65.25 -6.30 1.93
CA HIS A 712 64.76 -5.61 3.13
C HIS A 712 63.30 -5.94 3.48
N GLU A 713 63.06 -7.00 4.26
CA GLU A 713 61.75 -7.31 4.86
C GLU A 713 61.34 -6.26 5.91
N LEU A 714 60.46 -5.31 5.55
CA LEU A 714 59.82 -4.39 6.48
C LEU A 714 58.31 -4.69 6.66
N TYR A 715 57.87 -4.55 7.90
CA TYR A 715 56.57 -5.01 8.41
C TYR A 715 55.33 -4.35 7.77
N ASP A 716 54.24 -5.10 7.75
CA ASP A 716 52.93 -4.78 7.15
C ASP A 716 52.40 -3.34 7.42
N ALA A 717 52.21 -2.57 6.36
CA ALA A 717 51.41 -1.34 6.34
C ALA A 717 50.57 -1.24 5.04
N PRO A 718 49.23 -1.44 5.05
CA PRO A 718 48.50 -1.88 3.85
C PRO A 718 48.18 -0.85 2.73
N ASN A 719 48.79 0.34 2.69
CA ASN A 719 48.29 1.42 1.80
C ASN A 719 49.33 2.43 1.26
N TRP A 720 50.62 2.12 1.33
CA TRP A 720 51.69 2.96 0.79
C TRP A 720 52.58 2.10 -0.12
N PRO A 721 52.81 2.45 -1.41
CA PRO A 721 53.51 1.58 -2.33
C PRO A 721 55.03 1.52 -2.01
N PRO A 722 55.61 0.34 -1.75
CA PRO A 722 57.05 0.14 -1.74
C PRO A 722 57.58 0.08 -3.17
N HIS A 723 58.73 0.70 -3.42
CA HIS A 723 59.37 0.71 -4.73
C HIS A 723 60.07 -0.63 -4.98
N GLY A 724 59.90 -1.18 -6.18
CA GLY A 724 60.41 -2.50 -6.50
C GLY A 724 59.91 -3.04 -7.83
N TYR A 725 60.89 -3.38 -8.68
CA TYR A 725 60.88 -4.46 -9.67
C TYR A 725 59.94 -4.39 -10.90
N ASN A 726 59.44 -3.23 -11.33
CA ASN A 726 58.86 -3.15 -12.69
C ASN A 726 58.93 -1.73 -13.30
N PRO A 727 59.40 -1.54 -14.55
CA PRO A 727 59.30 -0.27 -15.27
C PRO A 727 57.84 0.13 -15.60
N ASP A 728 56.90 -0.81 -15.70
CA ASP A 728 55.51 -0.51 -16.09
C ASP A 728 54.65 0.21 -15.00
N LYS A 729 55.25 0.78 -13.94
CA LYS A 729 54.52 1.46 -12.87
C LYS A 729 54.35 2.96 -13.16
N THR A 730 53.10 3.39 -13.24
CA THR A 730 52.65 4.79 -13.35
C THR A 730 52.58 5.48 -11.98
N TYR A 731 52.97 6.76 -11.92
CA TYR A 731 52.89 7.59 -10.72
C TYR A 731 51.55 8.34 -10.64
N SER A 732 51.07 8.57 -9.41
CA SER A 732 49.76 9.21 -9.18
C SER A 732 49.86 10.75 -9.18
N PRO A 733 49.06 11.48 -9.99
CA PRO A 733 49.15 12.95 -10.09
C PRO A 733 48.90 13.76 -8.80
N ARG A 734 48.41 13.15 -7.72
CA ARG A 734 47.91 13.83 -6.50
C ARG A 734 48.94 14.60 -5.65
N SER A 735 50.21 14.70 -6.07
CA SER A 735 51.30 15.30 -5.28
C SER A 735 52.15 16.33 -6.03
N PHE A 736 51.80 16.67 -7.28
CA PHE A 736 52.59 17.55 -8.14
C PHE A 736 51.94 18.93 -8.27
N SER A 737 52.72 19.92 -8.72
CA SER A 737 52.27 21.31 -8.88
C SER A 737 51.86 21.59 -10.32
N ASP A 738 50.60 21.96 -10.54
CA ASP A 738 50.02 22.26 -11.86
C ASP A 738 50.68 23.43 -12.61
N SER A 739 51.61 24.17 -11.98
CA SER A 739 52.36 25.25 -12.63
C SER A 739 53.68 24.79 -13.27
N VAL A 740 54.06 23.50 -13.16
CA VAL A 740 55.32 22.98 -13.73
C VAL A 740 55.09 21.59 -14.36
N PRO A 741 55.12 21.45 -15.71
CA PRO A 741 54.80 20.20 -16.37
C PRO A 741 55.83 19.09 -16.10
N LEU A 742 55.35 17.89 -15.82
CA LEU A 742 56.18 16.71 -15.52
C LEU A 742 56.76 16.09 -16.79
N ARG A 743 58.08 15.83 -16.77
CA ARG A 743 58.88 15.18 -17.84
C ARG A 743 58.62 13.68 -17.96
N VAL A 744 58.48 12.97 -16.84
CA VAL A 744 58.17 11.54 -16.80
C VAL A 744 57.19 11.20 -15.68
N THR A 745 56.15 10.43 -16.00
CA THR A 745 55.14 9.93 -15.04
C THR A 745 55.17 8.40 -14.88
N THR A 746 56.13 7.75 -15.54
CA THR A 746 56.39 6.30 -15.53
C THR A 746 57.89 6.07 -15.40
N ASN A 747 58.28 5.05 -14.63
CA ASN A 747 59.67 4.70 -14.40
C ASN A 747 60.28 4.02 -15.65
N ARG A 748 61.21 4.65 -16.37
CA ARG A 748 61.75 4.06 -17.62
C ARG A 748 62.66 2.85 -17.36
N GLU A 749 63.43 2.88 -16.27
CA GLU A 749 64.40 1.83 -15.89
C GLU A 749 64.43 1.60 -14.37
N ASN A 750 65.15 0.58 -13.89
CA ASN A 750 65.21 0.25 -12.45
C ASN A 750 65.82 1.35 -11.53
N TRP A 751 66.40 2.41 -12.10
CA TRP A 751 67.06 3.51 -11.39
C TRP A 751 66.82 4.88 -12.08
N ASP A 752 65.61 5.12 -12.61
CA ASP A 752 65.26 6.38 -13.29
C ASP A 752 65.18 7.56 -12.31
N CYS A 753 66.33 8.20 -12.07
CA CYS A 753 66.45 9.32 -11.14
C CYS A 753 65.64 10.56 -11.60
N ILE A 754 65.29 10.67 -12.88
CA ILE A 754 64.54 11.81 -13.41
C ILE A 754 63.14 11.89 -12.79
N ILE A 755 62.53 10.77 -12.41
CA ILE A 755 61.18 10.78 -11.79
C ILE A 755 61.12 11.60 -10.49
N CYS A 756 62.24 11.65 -9.75
CA CYS A 756 62.39 12.37 -8.48
C CYS A 756 63.08 13.75 -8.62
N HIS A 757 63.87 13.97 -9.68
CA HIS A 757 64.66 15.19 -9.87
C HIS A 757 64.17 16.10 -11.01
N GLN A 758 63.11 15.72 -11.72
CA GLN A 758 62.43 16.57 -12.70
C GLN A 758 61.80 17.82 -12.05
N PRO A 759 61.68 18.94 -12.80
CA PRO A 759 60.88 20.08 -12.37
C PRO A 759 59.47 19.65 -11.94
N GLY A 760 59.01 20.15 -10.79
CA GLY A 760 57.67 19.88 -10.25
C GLY A 760 57.55 18.61 -9.38
N ALA A 761 58.60 17.80 -9.23
CA ALA A 761 58.57 16.56 -8.42
C ALA A 761 58.48 16.82 -6.90
N GLY A 762 57.25 16.88 -6.37
CA GLY A 762 56.99 16.99 -4.93
C GLY A 762 56.88 15.62 -4.23
N THR A 763 57.76 15.35 -3.25
CA THR A 763 57.60 14.21 -2.34
C THR A 763 56.97 14.66 -1.00
N GLN A 764 55.67 14.39 -0.81
CA GLN A 764 55.03 14.62 0.49
C GLN A 764 55.22 13.44 1.45
N ARG A 765 55.90 13.65 2.57
CA ARG A 765 55.86 12.75 3.74
C ARG A 765 54.91 13.32 4.80
N LYS A 766 53.77 12.66 5.03
CA LYS A 766 52.76 13.04 6.05
C LYS A 766 53.27 12.89 7.50
N ILE A 767 54.17 13.75 7.99
CA ILE A 767 54.47 13.84 9.44
C ILE A 767 54.54 15.28 9.97
N THR A 768 55.02 16.28 9.22
CA THR A 768 55.01 17.68 9.70
C THR A 768 54.46 18.68 8.68
N ASN A 769 53.77 19.71 9.20
CA ASN A 769 52.98 20.67 8.44
C ASN A 769 53.85 21.79 7.84
N ARG A 770 54.97 21.43 7.20
CA ARG A 770 55.86 22.35 6.49
C ARG A 770 56.05 21.89 5.05
N VAL A 771 55.58 22.71 4.12
CA VAL A 771 56.03 22.66 2.73
C VAL A 771 57.49 23.10 2.73
N TYR A 772 58.40 22.16 2.49
CA TYR A 772 59.75 22.46 2.06
C TYR A 772 59.82 22.19 0.57
N GLU A 773 60.10 23.23 -0.22
CA GLU A 773 60.37 23.06 -1.64
C GLU A 773 61.66 22.25 -1.81
N PRO A 774 61.63 21.11 -2.51
CA PRO A 774 62.86 20.51 -3.01
C PRO A 774 63.54 21.51 -3.95
N LEU A 775 64.87 21.53 -3.96
CA LEU A 775 65.65 22.32 -4.92
C LEU A 775 65.52 21.71 -6.33
N ASN A 776 64.38 21.95 -6.97
CA ASN A 776 64.10 21.66 -8.38
C ASN A 776 65.02 22.53 -9.26
N ASN A 777 66.13 21.98 -9.76
CA ASN A 777 67.01 22.73 -10.66
C ASN A 777 67.85 21.87 -11.62
N HIS A 778 67.40 20.65 -11.96
CA HIS A 778 68.15 19.71 -12.81
C HIS A 778 67.36 19.25 -14.05
N ASP A 779 66.75 20.19 -14.79
CA ASP A 779 66.32 19.91 -16.16
C ASP A 779 67.56 19.80 -17.06
N ILE A 780 68.11 18.59 -17.20
CA ILE A 780 69.38 18.32 -17.88
C ILE A 780 69.39 18.90 -19.32
N PRO A 781 68.36 18.69 -20.18
CA PRO A 781 68.29 19.36 -21.47
C PRO A 781 68.38 20.89 -21.43
N GLN A 782 67.68 21.52 -20.48
CA GLN A 782 67.69 22.98 -20.31
C GLN A 782 69.05 23.50 -19.79
N LEU A 783 69.71 22.74 -18.90
CA LEU A 783 71.07 23.03 -18.43
C LEU A 783 72.14 22.85 -19.51
N HIS A 784 71.84 22.11 -20.58
CA HIS A 784 72.72 21.87 -21.73
C HIS A 784 72.16 22.52 -23.01
N ARG A 785 71.37 23.58 -22.88
CA ARG A 785 70.82 24.34 -24.00
C ARG A 785 71.85 25.35 -24.52
N ALA A 786 72.19 25.25 -25.81
CA ALA A 786 73.04 26.18 -26.52
C ALA A 786 72.33 27.53 -26.77
N ASP A 787 73.09 28.61 -26.95
CA ASP A 787 72.56 29.94 -27.29
C ASP A 787 72.88 30.27 -28.75
N ALA A 788 72.21 29.56 -29.67
CA ALA A 788 72.45 29.62 -31.11
C ALA A 788 71.21 30.10 -31.88
N ASP A 789 71.18 31.40 -32.19
CA ASP A 789 70.14 32.02 -33.03
C ASP A 789 70.02 31.30 -34.39
N ASN A 790 68.77 31.06 -34.80
CA ASN A 790 68.35 30.41 -36.06
C ASN A 790 68.72 28.92 -36.23
N CYS A 791 69.31 28.25 -35.23
CA CYS A 791 69.60 26.81 -35.31
C CYS A 791 68.40 25.91 -34.92
N ALA A 792 67.50 26.43 -34.06
CA ALA A 792 66.35 25.72 -33.48
C ALA A 792 65.33 25.17 -34.49
N GLU A 793 65.30 25.72 -35.70
CA GLU A 793 64.37 25.30 -36.76
C GLU A 793 64.70 23.91 -37.34
N CYS A 794 65.94 23.45 -37.19
CA CYS A 794 66.43 22.19 -37.79
C CYS A 794 67.25 21.31 -36.83
N HIS A 795 67.82 21.89 -35.78
CA HIS A 795 68.59 21.22 -34.74
C HIS A 795 67.89 21.32 -33.39
N ALA A 796 68.09 20.31 -32.54
CA ALA A 796 67.72 20.47 -31.15
C ALA A 796 68.68 21.47 -30.49
N MET A 797 68.14 22.39 -29.71
CA MET A 797 68.90 23.43 -29.01
C MET A 797 69.59 22.89 -27.76
N SER A 798 69.11 21.76 -27.22
CA SER A 798 69.85 21.03 -26.20
C SER A 798 70.88 20.09 -26.80
N LEU A 799 72.14 20.21 -26.35
CA LEU A 799 73.23 19.28 -26.72
C LEU A 799 72.88 17.82 -26.41
N THR A 800 72.09 17.55 -25.38
CA THR A 800 71.67 16.18 -25.05
C THR A 800 70.67 15.65 -26.07
N ARG A 801 69.73 16.48 -26.55
CA ARG A 801 68.76 16.06 -27.56
C ARG A 801 69.38 15.97 -28.95
N GLU A 802 70.21 16.93 -29.36
CA GLU A 802 70.78 16.93 -30.72
C GLU A 802 71.67 15.71 -30.96
N HIS A 803 72.41 15.28 -29.94
CA HIS A 803 73.24 14.07 -29.99
C HIS A 803 72.46 12.76 -29.79
N ALA A 804 71.20 12.81 -29.38
CA ALA A 804 70.31 11.66 -29.28
C ALA A 804 69.51 11.38 -30.56
N ARG A 805 69.57 12.27 -31.57
CA ARG A 805 68.84 12.16 -32.83
C ARG A 805 69.38 11.03 -33.72
N ASP A 806 68.50 10.51 -34.58
CA ASP A 806 68.83 9.49 -35.58
C ASP A 806 70.04 9.88 -36.45
N GLY A 807 70.96 8.94 -36.62
CA GLY A 807 72.17 9.13 -37.41
C GLY A 807 73.32 9.86 -36.68
N ARG A 808 73.18 10.16 -35.39
CA ARG A 808 74.29 10.54 -34.51
C ARG A 808 74.86 9.31 -33.81
N SER A 809 76.18 9.21 -33.73
CA SER A 809 76.88 8.15 -33.01
C SER A 809 78.21 8.66 -32.46
N ASP A 810 78.76 7.97 -31.47
CA ASP A 810 80.12 8.18 -31.01
C ASP A 810 81.16 7.69 -32.06
N GLU A 811 82.44 7.85 -31.72
CA GLU A 811 83.58 7.43 -32.55
C GLU A 811 83.67 5.91 -32.81
N ASN A 812 82.96 5.10 -32.03
CA ASN A 812 82.89 3.64 -32.13
C ASN A 812 81.59 3.17 -32.83
N GLY A 813 80.70 4.08 -33.23
CA GLY A 813 79.39 3.78 -33.81
C GLY A 813 78.31 3.43 -32.77
N GLY A 814 78.56 3.68 -31.48
CA GLY A 814 77.61 3.54 -30.39
C GLY A 814 76.74 4.79 -30.16
N PRO A 815 75.72 4.72 -29.30
CA PRO A 815 74.91 5.88 -28.93
C PRO A 815 75.74 6.88 -28.10
N ILE A 816 75.55 8.18 -28.36
CA ILE A 816 76.19 9.23 -27.57
C ILE A 816 75.49 9.31 -26.20
N THR A 817 76.28 9.31 -25.12
CA THR A 817 75.81 9.38 -23.73
C THR A 817 76.54 10.49 -22.97
N CYS A 818 76.15 10.74 -21.71
CA CYS A 818 76.83 11.70 -20.84
C CYS A 818 78.35 11.41 -20.72
N VAL A 819 78.73 10.13 -20.62
CA VAL A 819 80.14 9.70 -20.56
C VAL A 819 80.90 10.02 -21.83
N THR A 820 80.27 9.88 -23.01
CA THR A 820 80.90 10.21 -24.30
C THR A 820 81.40 11.65 -24.36
N CYS A 821 80.75 12.57 -23.64
CA CYS A 821 81.18 13.96 -23.50
C CYS A 821 82.12 14.16 -22.28
N HIS A 822 81.69 13.75 -21.08
CA HIS A 822 82.41 14.05 -19.83
C HIS A 822 83.72 13.26 -19.63
N GLU A 823 83.88 12.11 -20.30
CA GLU A 823 85.15 11.37 -20.36
C GLU A 823 85.86 11.54 -21.72
N SER A 824 85.40 12.46 -22.57
CA SER A 824 86.03 12.71 -23.87
C SER A 824 87.49 13.12 -23.71
N THR A 825 88.37 12.57 -24.54
CA THR A 825 89.80 12.91 -24.57
C THR A 825 90.14 14.03 -25.56
N ARG A 826 89.13 14.66 -26.18
CA ARG A 826 89.33 15.75 -27.13
C ARG A 826 89.51 17.09 -26.40
N ASP A 827 90.59 17.80 -26.72
CA ASP A 827 90.93 19.11 -26.15
C ASP A 827 89.80 20.15 -26.29
N ASP A 828 89.04 20.11 -27.38
CA ASP A 828 87.93 21.04 -27.66
C ASP A 828 86.71 20.79 -26.76
N VAL A 829 86.27 19.53 -26.67
CA VAL A 829 85.19 19.10 -25.77
C VAL A 829 85.54 19.37 -24.29
N GLN A 830 86.79 19.09 -23.88
CA GLN A 830 87.26 19.38 -22.53
C GLN A 830 87.27 20.89 -22.25
N THR A 831 87.75 21.71 -23.19
CA THR A 831 87.72 23.17 -23.07
C THR A 831 86.29 23.70 -22.97
N ALA A 832 85.34 23.15 -23.73
CA ALA A 832 83.93 23.51 -23.68
C ALA A 832 83.33 23.20 -22.30
N ILE A 833 83.60 22.02 -21.74
CA ILE A 833 83.16 21.61 -20.39
C ILE A 833 83.75 22.53 -19.31
N ASP A 834 85.08 22.75 -19.32
CA ASP A 834 85.78 23.59 -18.34
C ASP A 834 85.30 25.04 -18.35
N THR A 835 85.01 25.58 -19.53
CA THR A 835 84.51 26.95 -19.71
C THR A 835 82.99 27.07 -19.59
N LYS A 836 82.28 25.94 -19.49
CA LYS A 836 80.80 25.83 -19.54
C LYS A 836 80.21 26.45 -20.81
N ASN A 837 80.93 26.36 -21.92
CA ASN A 837 80.46 26.79 -23.23
C ASN A 837 79.63 25.66 -23.85
N LEU A 838 78.33 25.92 -24.01
CA LEU A 838 77.36 24.97 -24.56
C LEU A 838 77.11 25.17 -26.06
N ASP A 839 77.72 26.18 -26.68
CA ASP A 839 77.49 26.49 -28.09
C ASP A 839 78.13 25.43 -28.98
N CYS A 840 77.38 24.98 -29.99
CA CYS A 840 77.79 23.91 -30.90
C CYS A 840 79.19 24.13 -31.51
N GLY A 841 79.56 25.40 -31.71
CA GLY A 841 80.85 25.80 -32.25
C GLY A 841 82.06 25.45 -31.39
N ALA A 842 81.89 25.37 -30.06
CA ALA A 842 82.97 25.04 -29.13
C ALA A 842 83.58 23.65 -29.38
N CYS A 843 82.76 22.71 -29.89
CA CYS A 843 83.15 21.30 -30.10
C CYS A 843 83.16 20.85 -31.57
N HIS A 844 82.55 21.62 -32.49
CA HIS A 844 82.41 21.21 -33.89
C HIS A 844 83.18 22.08 -34.90
N GLY A 845 83.88 23.14 -34.46
CA GLY A 845 84.62 24.03 -35.37
C GLY A 845 83.71 24.86 -36.30
N ILE A 846 82.42 24.91 -35.99
CA ILE A 846 81.40 25.74 -36.63
C ILE A 846 81.43 27.08 -35.92
N ASP A 847 81.85 28.17 -36.57
CA ASP A 847 81.73 29.49 -35.94
C ASP A 847 80.26 29.92 -35.86
N ALA A 848 79.97 30.98 -35.10
CA ALA A 848 78.61 31.52 -34.95
C ALA A 848 77.98 32.03 -36.28
N GLY A 849 78.71 31.98 -37.39
CA GLY A 849 78.23 32.25 -38.76
C GLY A 849 77.98 30.99 -39.60
N GLY A 850 78.13 29.79 -39.04
CA GLY A 850 77.83 28.54 -39.75
C GLY A 850 78.93 28.07 -40.70
N SER A 851 80.21 28.20 -40.34
CA SER A 851 81.33 27.53 -41.01
C SER A 851 81.01 26.03 -41.24
N GLY A 852 80.87 25.62 -42.52
CA GLY A 852 80.41 24.30 -42.95
C GLY A 852 78.96 24.26 -43.49
N HIS A 853 78.07 25.16 -43.04
CA HIS A 853 76.72 25.32 -43.61
C HIS A 853 76.80 25.93 -45.02
N ALA A 854 77.62 26.96 -45.21
CA ALA A 854 77.78 27.62 -46.51
C ALA A 854 78.23 26.65 -47.62
N GLU A 855 79.04 25.63 -47.29
CA GLU A 855 79.51 24.59 -48.22
C GLU A 855 78.36 23.73 -48.75
N MET A 856 77.24 23.63 -48.02
CA MET A 856 76.02 22.97 -48.49
C MET A 856 75.30 23.76 -49.60
N HIS A 857 75.69 25.02 -49.85
CA HIS A 857 75.10 25.91 -50.86
C HIS A 857 76.03 26.18 -52.05
N GLU A 858 77.11 25.40 -52.23
CA GLU A 858 77.95 25.49 -53.43
C GLU A 858 77.21 25.05 -54.71
N VAL A 859 77.50 25.74 -55.81
CA VAL A 859 76.89 25.53 -57.13
C VAL A 859 77.97 25.20 -58.15
N ASN A 860 77.79 24.07 -58.85
CA ASN A 860 78.66 23.71 -59.96
C ASN A 860 78.31 24.51 -61.23
N LEU A 861 79.11 25.55 -61.52
CA LEU A 861 78.97 26.40 -62.70
C LEU A 861 80.07 26.18 -63.74
N GLY A 862 79.66 26.15 -65.02
CA GLY A 862 80.58 26.16 -66.16
C GLY A 862 81.48 27.39 -66.17
N GLY A 863 82.67 27.28 -66.77
CA GLY A 863 83.71 28.33 -66.70
C GLY A 863 83.23 29.73 -67.08
N GLN A 864 82.47 29.84 -68.16
CA GLN A 864 81.92 31.12 -68.66
C GLN A 864 80.86 31.75 -67.74
N CYS A 865 80.20 30.96 -66.88
CA CYS A 865 79.21 31.47 -65.93
C CYS A 865 79.89 32.07 -64.69
N ARG A 866 81.04 31.50 -64.29
CA ARG A 866 81.85 31.98 -63.15
C ARG A 866 82.59 33.29 -63.41
N ASP A 867 82.63 33.77 -64.66
CA ASP A 867 83.16 35.10 -65.00
C ASP A 867 82.25 36.24 -64.50
N CYS A 868 80.98 35.95 -64.17
CA CYS A 868 79.99 36.94 -63.72
C CYS A 868 79.19 36.53 -62.46
N HIS A 869 79.06 35.23 -62.16
CA HIS A 869 78.31 34.72 -61.01
C HIS A 869 79.21 34.03 -59.97
N GLY A 870 78.80 34.13 -58.70
CA GLY A 870 79.43 33.39 -57.60
C GLY A 870 79.20 31.87 -57.70
N SER A 871 80.13 31.08 -57.15
CA SER A 871 80.05 29.60 -57.12
C SER A 871 79.27 29.05 -55.92
N ASN A 872 78.50 29.88 -55.22
CA ASN A 872 77.78 29.53 -54.00
C ASN A 872 76.54 30.42 -53.88
N MET A 873 75.38 29.83 -53.58
CA MET A 873 74.10 30.53 -53.60
C MET A 873 74.03 31.65 -52.55
N MET A 874 74.69 31.48 -51.39
CA MET A 874 74.65 32.43 -50.28
C MET A 874 75.62 33.62 -50.44
N THR A 875 76.62 33.49 -51.33
CA THR A 875 77.66 34.52 -51.54
C THR A 875 77.69 35.07 -52.97
N GLU A 876 76.61 34.83 -53.73
CA GLU A 876 76.36 35.45 -55.03
C GLU A 876 76.09 36.95 -54.82
N LYS A 877 77.08 37.76 -55.18
CA LYS A 877 77.16 39.20 -54.85
C LYS A 877 76.23 40.11 -55.64
N VAL A 878 75.50 39.57 -56.62
CA VAL A 878 74.65 40.35 -57.52
C VAL A 878 73.20 40.28 -57.07
N TYR A 879 72.75 39.11 -56.59
CA TYR A 879 71.34 38.89 -56.25
C TYR A 879 71.02 38.24 -54.90
N HIS A 880 71.92 37.47 -54.27
CA HIS A 880 71.56 36.70 -53.07
C HIS A 880 72.24 37.19 -51.76
N GLU A 881 73.36 37.89 -51.84
CA GLU A 881 74.10 38.46 -50.67
C GLU A 881 73.26 39.46 -49.83
N ARG A 882 72.03 39.81 -50.23
CA ARG A 882 71.15 40.79 -49.55
C ARG A 882 69.88 40.23 -48.91
N GLU A 883 69.37 39.09 -49.36
CA GLU A 883 67.98 38.66 -49.05
C GLU A 883 67.90 37.62 -47.90
N GLY A 884 69.04 37.06 -47.48
CA GLY A 884 69.12 36.13 -46.34
C GLY A 884 68.51 34.74 -46.60
N CYS A 885 68.46 33.90 -45.55
CA CYS A 885 68.01 32.51 -45.68
C CYS A 885 66.49 32.39 -45.97
N LYS A 886 65.69 33.29 -45.37
CA LYS A 886 64.23 33.21 -45.35
C LYS A 886 63.59 33.31 -46.74
N GLU A 887 64.12 34.17 -47.61
CA GLU A 887 63.60 34.38 -48.98
C GLU A 887 63.63 33.08 -49.83
N CYS A 888 64.57 32.19 -49.55
CA CYS A 888 64.65 30.87 -50.18
C CYS A 888 63.82 29.82 -49.43
N HIS A 889 64.01 29.69 -48.12
CA HIS A 889 63.42 28.60 -47.33
C HIS A 889 61.89 28.73 -47.14
N ASP A 890 61.38 29.95 -47.04
CA ASP A 890 59.95 30.26 -46.88
C ASP A 890 59.28 30.55 -48.24
N SER A 891 60.01 30.40 -49.35
CA SER A 891 59.52 30.77 -50.68
C SER A 891 58.30 29.92 -51.07
N ALA A 892 57.13 30.55 -51.25
CA ALA A 892 55.92 29.84 -51.70
C ALA A 892 55.98 29.37 -53.17
N GLU A 893 57.05 29.69 -53.91
CA GLU A 893 57.21 29.33 -55.32
C GLU A 893 57.51 27.81 -55.47
N PRO A 894 56.66 27.03 -56.18
CA PRO A 894 56.79 25.58 -56.26
C PRO A 894 58.13 25.07 -56.81
N ARG A 895 58.81 25.85 -57.67
CA ARG A 895 60.14 25.46 -58.19
C ARG A 895 61.25 25.62 -57.16
N VAL A 896 61.16 26.62 -56.27
CA VAL A 896 62.13 26.82 -55.17
C VAL A 896 61.94 25.73 -54.13
N GLN A 897 60.69 25.46 -53.74
CA GLN A 897 60.33 24.34 -52.88
C GLN A 897 60.81 22.99 -53.43
N ARG A 898 60.59 22.73 -54.73
CA ARG A 898 61.12 21.54 -55.43
C ARG A 898 62.65 21.45 -55.36
N ALA A 899 63.35 22.56 -55.59
CA ALA A 899 64.81 22.58 -55.56
C ALA A 899 65.36 22.29 -54.15
N ILE A 900 64.73 22.83 -53.11
CA ILE A 900 65.05 22.56 -51.70
C ILE A 900 64.74 21.08 -51.37
N GLN A 901 63.52 20.61 -51.66
CA GLN A 901 63.05 19.25 -51.35
C GLN A 901 63.94 18.16 -51.96
N PHE A 902 64.39 18.34 -53.20
CA PHE A 902 65.24 17.37 -53.91
C PHE A 902 66.73 17.74 -53.91
N GLN A 903 67.14 18.69 -53.07
CA GLN A 903 68.52 19.16 -52.90
C GLN A 903 69.20 19.54 -54.23
N ASN A 904 68.45 20.11 -55.17
CA ASN A 904 68.94 20.55 -56.47
C ASN A 904 69.65 21.91 -56.35
N ARG A 905 70.93 21.86 -55.99
CA ARG A 905 71.81 23.03 -55.80
C ARG A 905 72.27 23.69 -57.12
N THR A 906 71.56 23.49 -58.23
CA THR A 906 71.87 24.17 -59.50
C THR A 906 71.06 25.45 -59.62
N CYS A 907 71.65 26.52 -60.21
CA CYS A 907 70.90 27.77 -60.45
C CYS A 907 69.59 27.52 -61.23
N PHE A 908 69.61 26.58 -62.17
CA PHE A 908 68.46 26.24 -63.01
C PHE A 908 67.40 25.36 -62.30
N GLY A 909 67.66 24.92 -61.06
CA GLY A 909 66.63 24.37 -60.18
C GLY A 909 65.62 25.43 -59.72
N CYS A 910 66.09 26.66 -59.50
CA CYS A 910 65.26 27.79 -59.03
C CYS A 910 64.98 28.85 -60.12
N HIS A 911 65.81 28.94 -61.16
CA HIS A 911 65.72 29.99 -62.19
C HIS A 911 65.59 29.39 -63.60
N GLU A 912 64.38 29.37 -64.17
CA GLU A 912 64.13 28.76 -65.47
C GLU A 912 64.59 29.60 -66.68
N GLU A 913 64.43 30.93 -66.64
CA GLU A 913 64.72 31.85 -67.76
C GLU A 913 65.76 32.95 -67.44
N PRO A 914 66.97 32.61 -66.96
CA PRO A 914 68.01 33.60 -66.74
C PRO A 914 68.39 34.28 -68.07
N HIS A 915 68.53 35.60 -68.02
CA HIS A 915 68.83 36.45 -69.19
C HIS A 915 67.79 36.36 -70.33
N GLY A 916 66.54 35.97 -70.02
CA GLY A 916 65.47 35.84 -71.03
C GLY A 916 65.66 34.65 -71.97
N VAL A 917 66.45 33.66 -71.56
CA VAL A 917 66.66 32.40 -72.29
C VAL A 917 66.33 31.26 -71.35
N ARG A 918 65.40 30.38 -71.73
CA ARG A 918 65.11 29.19 -70.93
C ARG A 918 66.32 28.26 -70.87
N MET A 919 66.87 28.02 -69.69
CA MET A 919 68.09 27.24 -69.47
C MET A 919 67.88 25.95 -68.65
N SER A 920 66.65 25.43 -68.55
CA SER A 920 66.37 24.16 -67.87
C SER A 920 67.23 23.01 -68.45
N VAL A 921 67.93 22.31 -67.55
CA VAL A 921 68.85 21.21 -67.86
C VAL A 921 68.25 19.90 -67.35
N VAL A 922 68.39 18.82 -68.12
CA VAL A 922 68.02 17.47 -67.66
C VAL A 922 69.02 17.04 -66.59
N ARG A 923 68.55 16.45 -65.49
CA ARG A 923 69.45 15.94 -64.43
C ARG A 923 70.39 14.88 -65.00
N ASP A 924 71.67 14.93 -64.63
CA ASP A 924 72.69 13.97 -65.09
C ASP A 924 72.33 12.51 -64.75
N ASP A 925 71.52 12.29 -63.71
CA ASP A 925 71.05 10.96 -63.31
C ASP A 925 69.78 10.47 -64.04
N ILE A 926 69.32 11.17 -65.09
CA ILE A 926 68.22 10.75 -65.99
C ILE A 926 68.79 10.44 -67.37
N ALA A 927 68.86 9.15 -67.72
CA ALA A 927 69.36 8.69 -69.00
C ALA A 927 68.48 9.16 -70.18
N LEU A 928 69.09 9.58 -71.29
CA LEU A 928 68.38 10.01 -72.50
C LEU A 928 68.79 9.16 -73.71
N TYR A 929 67.81 8.55 -74.38
CA TYR A 929 68.09 7.73 -75.56
C TYR A 929 68.63 8.58 -76.72
N GLY A 930 69.85 8.28 -77.18
CA GLY A 930 70.55 9.09 -78.19
C GLY A 930 70.04 8.97 -79.63
N GLY A 931 69.08 8.08 -79.91
CA GLY A 931 68.49 7.90 -81.25
C GLY A 931 67.41 8.92 -81.64
N VAL A 932 67.20 9.95 -80.82
CA VAL A 932 66.17 10.99 -80.98
C VAL A 932 66.69 12.34 -80.51
N SER A 933 66.06 13.44 -80.95
CA SER A 933 66.26 14.76 -80.33
C SER A 933 65.22 14.98 -79.23
N TRP A 934 65.60 15.68 -78.17
CA TRP A 934 64.79 15.89 -76.97
C TRP A 934 64.34 17.35 -76.83
N SER A 935 63.19 17.56 -76.19
CA SER A 935 62.77 18.86 -75.67
C SER A 935 63.68 19.31 -74.52
N LYS A 936 63.54 20.57 -74.10
CA LYS A 936 63.95 20.98 -72.75
C LYS A 936 62.99 20.39 -71.71
N PRO A 937 63.37 20.28 -70.44
CA PRO A 937 62.43 19.94 -69.37
C PRO A 937 61.32 21.00 -69.28
N ASP A 938 60.09 20.51 -69.18
CA ASP A 938 58.86 21.29 -68.94
C ASP A 938 58.19 20.84 -67.63
N PRO A 939 57.54 21.72 -66.85
CA PRO A 939 56.71 21.29 -65.72
C PRO A 939 55.57 20.38 -66.19
N VAL A 940 55.31 19.29 -65.46
CA VAL A 940 54.21 18.37 -65.82
C VAL A 940 52.81 18.95 -65.56
N SER A 941 52.71 20.16 -64.99
CA SER A 941 51.46 20.86 -64.68
C SER A 941 50.44 20.91 -65.83
N VAL A 942 50.92 20.88 -67.08
CA VAL A 942 50.10 20.83 -68.31
C VAL A 942 49.30 19.51 -68.44
N TRP A 943 49.64 18.47 -67.69
CA TRP A 943 49.05 17.11 -67.74
C TRP A 943 48.52 16.65 -66.38
N VAL A 944 48.37 17.55 -65.41
CA VAL A 944 47.83 17.20 -64.09
C VAL A 944 46.40 16.69 -64.21
N GLY A 945 46.14 15.53 -63.61
CA GLY A 945 44.84 14.83 -63.67
C GLY A 945 44.64 13.93 -64.90
N GLU A 946 45.63 13.79 -65.79
CA GLU A 946 45.59 12.81 -66.89
C GLU A 946 45.78 11.38 -66.37
N GLY A 947 44.82 10.48 -66.64
CA GLY A 947 44.79 9.12 -66.07
C GLY A 947 45.90 8.14 -66.50
N TRP A 948 46.93 8.61 -67.22
CA TRP A 948 48.16 7.86 -67.52
C TRP A 948 49.36 8.33 -66.68
N LEU A 949 49.25 9.47 -65.99
CA LEU A 949 50.29 10.04 -65.14
C LEU A 949 50.13 9.49 -63.70
N PRO A 950 51.12 8.75 -63.15
CA PRO A 950 51.04 8.21 -61.79
C PRO A 950 50.94 9.31 -60.73
N ASP A 951 50.23 9.04 -59.64
CA ASP A 951 50.00 10.02 -58.56
C ASP A 951 51.30 10.57 -57.96
N GLU A 952 52.37 9.76 -57.91
CA GLU A 952 53.70 10.18 -57.43
C GLU A 952 54.37 11.23 -58.33
N LEU A 953 53.91 11.36 -59.58
CA LEU A 953 54.36 12.33 -60.57
C LEU A 953 53.27 13.36 -60.94
N ASN A 954 52.03 13.19 -60.46
CA ASN A 954 50.90 14.06 -60.73
C ASN A 954 50.88 15.29 -59.80
N ASN A 955 51.96 16.09 -59.86
CA ASN A 955 52.14 17.27 -59.00
C ASN A 955 52.96 18.36 -59.70
N GLU A 956 52.84 19.60 -59.21
CA GLU A 956 53.63 20.75 -59.67
C GLU A 956 55.14 20.64 -59.39
N MET A 957 55.61 19.51 -58.88
CA MET A 957 57.01 19.22 -58.57
C MET A 957 57.68 18.21 -59.52
N ALA A 958 56.97 17.67 -60.52
CA ALA A 958 57.53 16.83 -61.59
C ALA A 958 57.82 17.61 -62.90
N LEU A 959 58.76 17.09 -63.70
CA LEU A 959 59.18 17.57 -65.02
C LEU A 959 58.91 16.51 -66.08
N VAL A 960 58.68 16.93 -67.31
CA VAL A 960 58.46 16.08 -68.47
C VAL A 960 59.36 16.48 -69.64
N LEU A 961 59.83 15.46 -70.37
CA LEU A 961 60.66 15.56 -71.57
C LEU A 961 60.01 14.77 -72.70
N TYR A 962 60.06 15.29 -73.92
CA TYR A 962 59.51 14.66 -75.12
C TYR A 962 60.59 14.45 -76.17
N SER A 963 60.57 13.30 -76.83
CA SER A 963 61.38 13.07 -78.01
C SER A 963 60.68 13.52 -79.30
N THR A 964 61.48 13.85 -80.31
CA THR A 964 61.06 13.80 -81.71
C THR A 964 60.57 12.41 -82.08
N ALA A 965 59.58 12.30 -82.97
CA ALA A 965 59.14 11.02 -83.50
C ALA A 965 60.22 10.39 -84.41
N ALA A 966 60.48 9.10 -84.23
CA ALA A 966 61.46 8.33 -85.01
C ALA A 966 61.01 6.87 -85.19
N GLN A 967 61.63 6.15 -86.12
CA GLN A 967 61.47 4.70 -86.23
C GLN A 967 62.49 4.03 -85.31
N LEU A 968 62.00 3.45 -84.21
CA LEU A 968 62.80 2.96 -83.09
C LEU A 968 62.52 1.48 -82.82
N SER A 969 63.54 0.73 -82.40
CA SER A 969 63.39 -0.64 -81.94
C SER A 969 62.96 -0.64 -80.48
N SER A 970 61.73 -1.10 -80.21
CA SER A 970 61.17 -1.21 -78.86
C SER A 970 62.11 -1.93 -77.89
N SER A 971 62.65 -3.10 -78.29
CA SER A 971 63.58 -3.88 -77.47
C SER A 971 64.90 -3.15 -77.19
N ALA A 972 65.42 -2.37 -78.14
CA ALA A 972 66.64 -1.58 -77.93
C ALA A 972 66.41 -0.41 -76.96
N VAL A 973 65.28 0.29 -77.06
CA VAL A 973 64.93 1.40 -76.15
C VAL A 973 64.65 0.86 -74.74
N ASN A 974 63.88 -0.23 -74.61
CA ASN A 974 63.58 -0.86 -73.32
C ASN A 974 64.86 -1.33 -72.61
N GLN A 975 65.78 -1.98 -73.34
CA GLN A 975 67.05 -2.44 -72.79
C GLN A 975 67.97 -1.27 -72.38
N PHE A 976 68.05 -0.20 -73.18
CA PHE A 976 68.82 1.00 -72.83
C PHE A 976 68.39 1.57 -71.48
N TYR A 977 67.09 1.84 -71.29
CA TYR A 977 66.62 2.45 -70.05
C TYR A 977 66.82 1.55 -68.84
N LYS A 978 66.63 0.23 -68.96
CA LYS A 978 66.88 -0.71 -67.86
C LYS A 978 68.36 -0.79 -67.45
N THR A 979 69.30 -0.68 -68.39
CA THR A 979 70.73 -0.65 -68.09
C THR A 979 71.15 0.70 -67.51
N GLU A 980 70.94 1.79 -68.24
CA GLU A 980 71.48 3.11 -67.90
C GLU A 980 70.85 3.70 -66.64
N MET A 981 69.55 3.49 -66.40
CA MET A 981 68.90 3.95 -65.16
C MET A 981 69.41 3.17 -63.94
N ALA A 982 69.66 1.86 -64.09
CA ALA A 982 70.23 1.03 -63.02
C ALA A 982 71.68 1.40 -62.70
N GLU A 983 72.51 1.68 -63.72
CA GLU A 983 73.88 2.20 -63.52
C GLU A 983 73.87 3.58 -62.85
N ASN A 984 72.88 4.43 -63.15
CA ASN A 984 72.61 5.67 -62.44
C ASN A 984 71.93 5.49 -61.06
N GLY A 985 71.82 4.27 -60.54
CA GLY A 985 71.32 3.98 -59.19
C GLY A 985 69.81 4.07 -59.01
N TRP A 986 69.02 3.97 -60.09
CA TRP A 986 67.57 3.83 -60.01
C TRP A 986 67.15 2.36 -59.97
N THR A 987 66.12 2.06 -59.17
CA THR A 987 65.50 0.73 -59.13
C THR A 987 64.25 0.73 -60.01
N LEU A 988 64.13 -0.21 -60.96
CA LEU A 988 62.89 -0.43 -61.71
C LEU A 988 61.83 -1.00 -60.73
N ILE A 989 60.68 -0.34 -60.62
CA ILE A 989 59.58 -0.76 -59.75
C ILE A 989 58.35 -1.27 -60.52
N GLU A 990 58.16 -0.85 -61.77
CA GLU A 990 57.08 -1.35 -62.64
C GLU A 990 57.49 -1.36 -64.11
N GLU A 991 56.97 -2.33 -64.86
CA GLU A 991 57.02 -2.37 -66.33
C GLU A 991 55.65 -2.78 -66.88
N VAL A 992 55.07 -1.92 -67.72
CA VAL A 992 53.76 -2.15 -68.35
C VAL A 992 53.95 -2.25 -69.87
N PRO A 993 53.81 -3.45 -70.47
CA PRO A 993 53.83 -3.59 -71.94
C PRO A 993 52.50 -3.09 -72.54
N GLY A 994 52.59 -2.40 -73.68
CA GLY A 994 51.45 -1.93 -74.45
C GLY A 994 51.31 -2.62 -75.81
N GLU A 995 50.24 -2.29 -76.54
CA GLU A 995 50.00 -2.79 -77.89
C GLU A 995 51.04 -2.25 -78.90
N ASP A 996 51.20 -2.94 -80.03
CA ASP A 996 52.14 -2.60 -81.12
C ASP A 996 53.59 -2.33 -80.67
N GLY A 997 54.04 -2.95 -79.57
CA GLY A 997 55.41 -2.82 -79.07
C GLY A 997 55.69 -1.52 -78.30
N THR A 998 54.65 -0.81 -77.88
CA THR A 998 54.74 0.27 -76.89
C THR A 998 54.99 -0.28 -75.48
N PHE A 999 55.49 0.54 -74.55
CA PHE A 999 55.66 0.16 -73.13
C PHE A 999 55.81 1.39 -72.22
N SER A 1000 55.65 1.20 -70.91
CA SER A 1000 56.16 2.12 -69.90
C SER A 1000 57.02 1.41 -68.84
N LEU A 1001 57.96 2.16 -68.25
CA LEU A 1001 58.86 1.72 -67.19
C LEU A 1001 58.84 2.76 -66.06
N MET A 1002 58.53 2.35 -64.83
CA MET A 1002 58.56 3.22 -63.66
C MET A 1002 59.75 2.86 -62.78
N PHE A 1003 60.52 3.87 -62.39
CA PHE A 1003 61.74 3.76 -61.59
C PHE A 1003 61.64 4.56 -60.29
N LYS A 1004 62.37 4.15 -59.26
CA LYS A 1004 62.46 4.82 -57.96
C LYS A 1004 63.91 4.97 -57.49
N LYS A 1005 64.21 6.12 -56.87
CA LYS A 1005 65.53 6.43 -56.26
C LYS A 1005 65.33 7.30 -55.01
N GLY A 1006 65.29 6.65 -53.85
CA GLY A 1006 64.91 7.30 -52.58
C GLY A 1006 63.45 7.75 -52.61
N ARG A 1007 63.22 9.07 -52.43
CA ARG A 1007 61.89 9.69 -52.54
C ARG A 1007 61.46 10.03 -53.99
N ARG A 1008 62.38 9.95 -54.96
CA ARG A 1008 62.14 10.33 -56.37
C ARG A 1008 61.62 9.16 -57.20
N HIS A 1009 60.82 9.50 -58.21
CA HIS A 1009 60.24 8.58 -59.19
C HIS A 1009 60.52 9.07 -60.62
N CYS A 1010 60.60 8.14 -61.58
CA CYS A 1010 60.83 8.45 -62.99
C CYS A 1010 60.07 7.46 -63.88
N LEU A 1011 59.15 7.97 -64.70
CA LEU A 1011 58.37 7.23 -65.69
C LEU A 1011 58.96 7.45 -67.08
N ILE A 1012 59.32 6.36 -67.75
CA ILE A 1012 59.68 6.33 -69.17
C ILE A 1012 58.50 5.74 -69.94
N MET A 1013 57.97 6.43 -70.94
CA MET A 1013 56.92 5.93 -71.83
C MET A 1013 57.41 5.88 -73.27
N PHE A 1014 57.29 4.73 -73.91
CA PHE A 1014 57.58 4.52 -75.33
C PHE A 1014 56.28 4.27 -76.08
N TYR A 1015 55.84 5.25 -76.87
CA TYR A 1015 54.47 5.31 -77.41
C TYR A 1015 54.45 5.75 -78.89
N GLN A 1016 53.31 5.59 -79.56
CA GLN A 1016 53.06 6.14 -80.90
C GLN A 1016 52.04 7.29 -80.83
N GLY A 1017 52.07 8.21 -81.80
CA GLY A 1017 51.08 9.31 -81.90
C GLY A 1017 51.58 10.66 -81.39
N MET A 1018 50.67 11.49 -80.87
CA MET A 1018 50.98 12.83 -80.32
C MET A 1018 51.02 12.82 -78.79
N SER A 1019 50.16 12.04 -78.13
CA SER A 1019 50.13 11.79 -76.68
C SER A 1019 50.23 10.28 -76.38
N PRO A 1020 50.56 9.87 -75.14
CA PRO A 1020 50.63 8.45 -74.73
C PRO A 1020 49.35 7.65 -74.97
N THR A 1021 48.21 8.33 -75.06
CA THR A 1021 46.86 7.75 -75.21
C THR A 1021 46.33 7.78 -76.66
N SER A 1022 47.05 8.39 -77.61
CA SER A 1022 46.58 8.57 -79.00
C SER A 1022 47.08 7.48 -79.97
N GLY A 1023 46.25 6.49 -80.28
CA GLY A 1023 46.62 5.37 -81.16
C GLY A 1023 46.85 5.73 -82.63
N THR A 1024 47.83 5.08 -83.25
CA THR A 1024 48.24 5.14 -84.68
C THR A 1024 48.76 6.50 -85.19
N GLY A 1025 50.09 6.61 -85.35
CA GLY A 1025 50.76 7.79 -85.91
C GLY A 1025 52.10 7.47 -86.58
N GLN A 1026 52.69 8.41 -87.32
CA GLN A 1026 53.93 8.18 -88.08
C GLN A 1026 55.19 8.23 -87.18
N GLY A 1027 55.44 7.14 -86.46
CA GLY A 1027 56.67 6.90 -85.68
C GLY A 1027 56.45 6.81 -84.17
N TYR A 1028 57.46 6.27 -83.49
CA TYR A 1028 57.51 6.17 -82.03
C TYR A 1028 58.12 7.42 -81.41
N ARG A 1029 57.70 7.72 -80.18
CA ARG A 1029 58.25 8.75 -79.30
C ARG A 1029 58.63 8.14 -77.97
N ILE A 1030 59.53 8.81 -77.27
CA ILE A 1030 59.80 8.57 -75.86
C ILE A 1030 59.37 9.81 -75.08
N MET A 1031 58.68 9.60 -73.96
CA MET A 1031 58.45 10.61 -72.93
C MET A 1031 59.14 10.17 -71.65
N THR A 1032 59.71 11.13 -70.93
CA THR A 1032 60.36 10.90 -69.64
C THR A 1032 59.81 11.90 -68.64
N VAL A 1033 59.09 11.42 -67.62
CA VAL A 1033 58.50 12.22 -66.54
C VAL A 1033 59.23 11.88 -65.24
N TYR A 1034 59.70 12.87 -64.47
CA TYR A 1034 60.49 12.63 -63.26
C TYR A 1034 60.38 13.78 -62.25
N ASN A 1035 60.69 13.50 -60.97
CA ASN A 1035 60.96 14.51 -59.94
C ASN A 1035 62.40 14.41 -59.40
#